data_AF-A0A521LVF8-F1
#
_entry.id   AF-A0A521LVF8-F1
#
_cell.length_a   1.000
_cell.length_b   1.000
_cell.length_c   1.000
_cell.angle_alpha   90.00
_cell.angle_beta   90.00
_cell.angle_gamma   90.00
#
_symmetry.space_group_name_H-M   'P 1'
#
loop_
_entity.id
_entity.type
_entity.pdbx_description
1 polymer ?
#
loop_
_entity_poly.entity_id
_entity_poly.type
_entity_poly.pdbx_seq_one_letter_code
_entity_poly.pdbx_strand_id
1 'polypeptide(L)'
;MQRNLFTYIWRHSRPEQLVILALVVLAQLFYFLSLTVPKSVINNGIQGNAFKDSKTIPFLVWELDLSAILPGKVIRFFDGFQVDQLQYLVVMSFVFLGAVVVNGQFKKTINTQKGRMGERMLRRLRYELYDRILRFPPAHFRKVKQAELATMVKDEVEPLGGFIGDAFVAPMFLGGQALTAIIFIMLQNWLLGIVVIVLLGVQMAIIPRLRKPVLVLGRQRQLSARLLAGRIAETADGVHEIHVHGAANYERADISERLGGIFKIRFDLYQKKFVAKFWNNFLSQATPFAIYLIGGYFAITGQMDVGAVVGVLLAYKDLPSPIKELIDWDQQRQDVQIKYEQVIDQFQPEGMMPPELQAIPDGPPPPLGNELALAGVTFSEDGRVKLLDSVTLAVPTAARMAVIGGAGSGKDVLGQMLARLVLPTGGSVRLDGKDFFQVPEYLLGARTAYVGQDTYLFPLSVRDNLLFGLKFRPVAPASYDDATRAVREAFWKESERAGNPPFDPNADWIDYELAGATGPADLLPRMVDALRQVEIDEDIYSLGLRGTIDAAQRPDLADKILKARHTLHGRLQNEAYAGLVEPFNGDLYNKNLSVAENLLFGTPLGKQFDGDNIAADPYVQSVLQATGLNLDLQRMGLSIAETMVELFSGLSPDNPLFEQYSFISADELPNVRLLLQRLGGKGIEAVPETDRPRLMTLPFRYIEARHRLGLIDAEMEGRILAARHAFAEGLPAELRSVVEFYDFQRYNSAATLQDNILFGRLVYGQAQAETRIGTLIAEVLNELELRDQAIEVGLEYNVGVAGKRLPATQRQKLGIARALIKRPQLLIVNEAVAMFDGRTQDRIRDNILAVTTVEKRGVVWIANRPAQAEPFEQIVVMQAGRVASQGAPEELAARGGLYTELMASA
;
A
#
# COMPACT_ATOMS: atom_id res chain seq x y z
N MET A 1 6.32 5.58 -23.91
CA MET A 1 7.44 6.30 -23.25
C MET A 1 8.67 6.25 -24.15
N GLN A 2 9.62 7.16 -23.95
CA GLN A 2 10.88 7.13 -24.71
C GLN A 2 11.68 5.89 -24.31
N ARG A 3 12.28 5.18 -25.27
CA ARG A 3 13.14 4.01 -25.00
C ARG A 3 14.51 4.38 -24.43
N ASN A 4 15.02 5.57 -24.76
CA ASN A 4 16.31 6.04 -24.27
C ASN A 4 16.13 6.85 -22.98
N LEU A 5 16.80 6.41 -21.90
CA LEU A 5 16.73 7.06 -20.59
C LEU A 5 17.31 8.48 -20.60
N PHE A 6 18.38 8.75 -21.35
CA PHE A 6 19.00 10.09 -21.40
C PHE A 6 18.06 11.11 -22.04
N THR A 7 17.37 10.72 -23.11
CA THR A 7 16.38 11.58 -23.76
C THR A 7 15.25 11.89 -22.78
N TYR A 8 14.80 10.89 -22.02
CA TYR A 8 13.77 11.06 -21.00
C TYR A 8 14.22 12.03 -19.90
N ILE A 9 15.41 11.81 -19.34
CA ILE A 9 16.01 12.66 -18.33
C ILE A 9 16.10 14.10 -18.82
N TRP A 10 16.69 14.31 -20.00
CA TRP A 10 16.92 15.65 -20.53
C TRP A 10 15.60 16.39 -20.78
N ARG A 11 14.61 15.74 -21.41
CA ARG A 11 13.32 16.35 -21.72
C ARG A 11 12.61 16.89 -20.47
N HIS A 12 12.71 16.17 -19.35
CA HIS A 12 11.94 16.45 -18.15
C HIS A 12 12.73 17.19 -17.04
N SER A 13 14.05 17.33 -17.17
CA SER A 13 14.90 17.98 -16.15
C SER A 13 15.86 19.06 -16.67
N ARG A 14 15.86 19.38 -17.97
CA ARG A 14 16.79 20.34 -18.60
C ARG A 14 17.00 21.66 -17.84
N PRO A 15 15.96 22.38 -17.36
CA PRO A 15 16.18 23.67 -16.69
C PRO A 15 17.01 23.54 -15.42
N GLU A 16 16.74 22.53 -14.61
CA GLU A 16 17.45 22.29 -13.35
C GLU A 16 18.87 21.78 -13.61
N GLN A 17 19.05 20.92 -14.61
CA GLN A 17 20.37 20.45 -15.00
C GLN A 17 21.28 21.58 -15.43
N LEU A 18 20.81 22.52 -16.25
CA LEU A 18 21.62 23.65 -16.70
C LEU A 18 22.15 24.49 -15.52
N VAL A 19 21.31 24.71 -14.49
CA VAL A 19 21.73 25.41 -13.26
C VAL A 19 22.81 24.61 -12.52
N ILE A 20 22.63 23.30 -12.35
CA ILE A 20 23.62 22.46 -11.67
C ILE A 20 24.94 22.41 -12.44
N LEU A 21 24.90 22.28 -13.77
CA LEU A 21 26.11 22.25 -14.61
C LEU A 21 26.87 23.57 -14.55
N ALA A 22 26.18 24.71 -14.47
CA ALA A 22 26.82 26.01 -14.25
C ALA A 22 27.55 26.07 -12.90
N LEU A 23 26.94 25.54 -11.82
CA LEU A 23 27.60 25.43 -10.50
C LEU A 23 28.82 24.51 -10.55
N VAL A 24 28.76 23.41 -11.31
CA VAL A 24 29.89 22.48 -11.52
C VAL A 24 31.09 23.19 -12.14
N VAL A 25 30.87 24.02 -13.17
CA VAL A 25 31.93 24.79 -13.82
C VAL A 25 32.56 25.79 -12.84
N LEU A 26 31.73 26.53 -12.10
CA LEU A 26 32.21 27.48 -11.09
C LEU A 26 33.02 26.79 -9.97
N ALA A 27 32.63 25.58 -9.57
CA ALA A 27 33.35 24.83 -8.55
C ALA A 27 34.80 24.48 -8.97
N GLN A 28 35.06 24.28 -10.27
CA GLN A 28 36.41 23.94 -10.76
C GLN A 28 37.42 25.07 -10.51
N LEU A 29 36.98 26.34 -10.52
CA LEU A 29 37.84 27.49 -10.23
C LEU A 29 38.40 27.42 -8.80
N PHE A 30 37.54 27.13 -7.82
CA PHE A 30 37.94 27.02 -6.42
C PHE A 30 38.73 25.72 -6.15
N TYR A 31 38.42 24.65 -6.87
CA TYR A 31 39.22 23.43 -6.83
C TYR A 31 40.65 23.69 -7.32
N PHE A 32 40.83 24.37 -8.46
CA PHE A 32 42.15 24.77 -8.96
C PHE A 32 42.92 25.64 -7.96
N LEU A 33 42.23 26.60 -7.32
CA LEU A 33 42.81 27.42 -6.26
C LEU A 33 43.29 26.56 -5.09
N SER A 34 42.51 25.58 -4.66
CA SER A 34 42.89 24.66 -3.56
C SER A 34 44.13 23.81 -3.87
N LEU A 35 44.44 23.54 -5.15
CA LEU A 35 45.67 22.85 -5.55
C LEU A 35 46.88 23.81 -5.60
N THR A 36 46.65 25.07 -5.93
CA THR A 36 47.71 26.07 -6.12
C THR A 36 48.22 26.64 -4.79
N VAL A 37 47.33 26.90 -3.83
CA VAL A 37 47.71 27.56 -2.56
C VAL A 37 48.75 26.77 -1.74
N PRO A 38 48.66 25.43 -1.58
CA PRO A 38 49.67 24.66 -0.86
C PRO A 38 51.08 24.81 -1.44
N LYS A 39 51.21 24.92 -2.76
CA LYS A 39 52.50 25.20 -3.42
C LYS A 39 53.06 26.54 -2.95
N SER A 40 52.24 27.60 -2.97
CA SER A 40 52.66 28.93 -2.52
C SER A 40 53.04 28.96 -1.03
N VAL A 41 52.31 28.23 -0.19
CA VAL A 41 52.63 28.02 1.23
C VAL A 41 54.03 27.42 1.39
N ILE A 42 54.37 26.37 0.61
CA ILE A 42 55.66 25.69 0.68
C ILE A 42 56.79 26.57 0.12
N ASN A 43 56.64 27.09 -1.09
CA ASN A 43 57.70 27.85 -1.77
C ASN A 43 57.99 29.18 -1.08
N ASN A 44 56.95 29.93 -0.68
CA ASN A 44 57.12 31.29 -0.18
C ASN A 44 57.05 31.38 1.34
N GLY A 45 56.18 30.58 1.98
CA GLY A 45 56.05 30.55 3.44
C GLY A 45 57.14 29.73 4.12
N ILE A 46 57.35 28.47 3.70
CA ILE A 46 58.30 27.55 4.35
C ILE A 46 59.73 27.78 3.84
N GLN A 47 59.94 27.77 2.52
CA GLN A 47 61.27 27.95 1.93
C GLN A 47 61.73 29.41 1.86
N GLY A 48 60.80 30.37 2.04
CA GLY A 48 61.12 31.79 2.06
C GLY A 48 61.56 32.36 0.70
N ASN A 49 61.26 31.70 -0.44
CA ASN A 49 61.76 32.12 -1.75
C ASN A 49 61.37 33.56 -2.10
N ALA A 50 60.17 34.00 -1.72
CA ALA A 50 59.70 35.37 -1.92
C ALA A 50 60.33 36.43 -0.98
N PHE A 51 61.01 36.00 0.08
CA PHE A 51 61.60 36.86 1.12
C PHE A 51 63.13 36.91 1.04
N LYS A 52 63.75 36.39 -0.03
CA LYS A 52 65.21 36.38 -0.21
C LYS A 52 65.81 37.78 -0.29
N ASP A 53 65.10 38.70 -0.96
CA ASP A 53 65.56 40.06 -1.23
C ASP A 53 64.88 41.13 -0.36
N SER A 54 63.85 40.76 0.43
CA SER A 54 63.09 41.68 1.29
C SER A 54 62.49 40.98 2.51
N LYS A 55 62.44 41.67 3.66
CA LYS A 55 61.83 41.15 4.91
C LYS A 55 60.29 41.11 4.86
N THR A 56 59.67 41.91 4.00
CA THR A 56 58.21 41.93 3.79
C THR A 56 57.88 41.94 2.31
N ILE A 57 56.75 41.33 1.95
CA ILE A 57 56.21 41.36 0.59
C ILE A 57 54.79 41.92 0.59
N PRO A 58 54.35 42.59 -0.49
CA PRO A 58 52.96 43.01 -0.62
C PRO A 58 52.06 41.80 -0.90
N PHE A 59 51.00 41.65 -0.11
CA PHE A 59 49.98 40.61 -0.22
C PHE A 59 48.63 41.19 -0.63
N LEU A 60 47.86 40.43 -1.42
CA LEU A 60 46.55 40.83 -1.95
C LEU A 60 46.63 42.09 -2.83
N VAL A 61 47.68 42.20 -3.64
CA VAL A 61 47.81 43.26 -4.64
C VAL A 61 46.73 43.05 -5.70
N TRP A 62 45.86 44.04 -5.89
CA TRP A 62 44.92 44.03 -7.01
C TRP A 62 45.53 44.83 -8.13
N GLU A 63 46.17 44.12 -9.05
CA GLU A 63 46.71 44.70 -10.26
C GLU A 63 46.12 44.02 -11.48
N LEU A 64 45.67 44.83 -12.44
CA LEU A 64 45.28 44.37 -13.75
C LEU A 64 46.49 44.55 -14.66
N ASP A 65 47.15 43.44 -14.95
CA ASP A 65 48.25 43.41 -15.90
C ASP A 65 47.70 43.39 -17.33
N LEU A 66 47.67 44.57 -17.97
CA LEU A 66 47.24 44.73 -19.36
C LEU A 66 48.39 44.51 -20.34
N SER A 67 49.55 44.02 -19.90
CA SER A 67 50.74 43.81 -20.75
C SER A 67 50.49 42.92 -21.96
N ALA A 68 49.49 42.03 -21.91
CA ALA A 68 49.05 41.20 -23.03
C ALA A 68 48.33 41.99 -24.16
N ILE A 69 47.83 43.19 -23.88
CA ILE A 69 47.05 44.04 -24.81
C ILE A 69 47.77 45.38 -25.08
N LEU A 70 48.46 45.93 -24.07
CA LEU A 70 49.21 47.18 -24.11
C LEU A 70 50.55 46.97 -23.35
N PRO A 71 51.70 46.91 -24.06
CA PRO A 71 52.98 46.62 -23.43
C PRO A 71 53.29 47.60 -22.29
N GLY A 72 53.56 47.06 -21.09
CA GLY A 72 54.06 47.81 -19.94
C GLY A 72 53.02 48.57 -19.09
N LYS A 73 51.71 48.42 -19.35
CA LYS A 73 50.67 49.03 -18.51
C LYS A 73 50.11 48.03 -17.50
N VAL A 74 50.56 48.15 -16.25
CA VAL A 74 49.94 47.49 -15.08
C VAL A 74 49.15 48.55 -14.32
N ILE A 75 47.84 48.37 -14.19
CA ILE A 75 46.99 49.27 -13.39
C ILE A 75 46.84 48.64 -12.01
N ARG A 76 47.48 49.25 -11.00
CA ARG A 76 47.34 48.85 -9.60
C ARG A 76 46.17 49.58 -8.96
N PHE A 77 45.17 48.81 -8.52
CA PHE A 77 43.97 49.31 -7.85
C PHE A 77 44.09 49.25 -6.32
N PHE A 78 44.96 48.39 -5.80
CA PHE A 78 45.24 48.27 -4.37
C PHE A 78 46.68 47.79 -4.15
N ASP A 79 47.47 48.54 -3.39
CA ASP A 79 48.90 48.28 -3.15
C ASP A 79 49.17 47.08 -2.21
N GLY A 80 48.12 46.47 -1.66
CA GLY A 80 48.21 45.30 -0.79
C GLY A 80 48.63 45.62 0.64
N PHE A 81 48.74 44.58 1.47
CA PHE A 81 49.29 44.66 2.82
C PHE A 81 50.71 44.12 2.85
N GLN A 82 51.64 44.81 3.53
CA GLN A 82 52.98 44.26 3.76
C GLN A 82 52.90 43.14 4.79
N VAL A 83 53.28 41.93 4.40
CA VAL A 83 53.32 40.77 5.29
C VAL A 83 54.75 40.26 5.41
N ASP A 84 55.15 39.88 6.62
CA ASP A 84 56.37 39.11 6.84
C ASP A 84 56.16 37.62 6.49
N GLN A 85 57.23 36.82 6.53
CA GLN A 85 57.18 35.40 6.15
C GLN A 85 56.21 34.57 7.00
N LEU A 86 56.11 34.84 8.30
CA LEU A 86 55.22 34.12 9.22
C LEU A 86 53.76 34.52 8.96
N GLN A 87 53.50 35.81 8.79
CA GLN A 87 52.18 36.34 8.45
C GLN A 87 51.71 35.81 7.09
N TYR A 88 52.58 35.77 6.08
CA TYR A 88 52.28 35.19 4.77
C TYR A 88 51.90 33.71 4.89
N LEU A 89 52.67 32.93 5.66
CA LEU A 89 52.37 31.52 5.92
C LEU A 89 50.96 31.36 6.53
N VAL A 90 50.67 32.09 7.61
CA VAL A 90 49.37 32.04 8.31
C VAL A 90 48.23 32.45 7.37
N VAL A 91 48.38 33.57 6.66
CA VAL A 91 47.34 34.07 5.74
C VAL A 91 47.09 33.09 4.61
N MET A 92 48.13 32.56 3.97
CA MET A 92 47.97 31.58 2.88
C MET A 92 47.38 30.24 3.38
N SER A 93 47.68 29.82 4.61
CA SER A 93 47.01 28.67 5.23
C SER A 93 45.52 28.91 5.45
N PHE A 94 45.10 30.12 5.86
CA PHE A 94 43.68 30.47 5.95
C PHE A 94 43.02 30.62 4.58
N VAL A 95 43.72 31.13 3.57
CA VAL A 95 43.23 31.17 2.18
C VAL A 95 43.02 29.75 1.64
N PHE A 96 43.94 28.82 1.93
CA PHE A 96 43.76 27.40 1.60
C PHE A 96 42.51 26.82 2.27
N LEU A 97 42.36 27.03 3.58
CA LEU A 97 41.19 26.57 4.33
C LEU A 97 39.90 27.17 3.75
N GLY A 98 39.89 28.47 3.44
CA GLY A 98 38.76 29.15 2.80
C GLY A 98 38.41 28.55 1.44
N ALA A 99 39.40 28.30 0.58
CA ALA A 99 39.19 27.66 -0.72
C ALA A 99 38.61 26.24 -0.58
N VAL A 100 39.09 25.46 0.40
CA VAL A 100 38.56 24.13 0.72
C VAL A 100 37.11 24.21 1.20
N VAL A 101 36.77 25.16 2.07
CA VAL A 101 35.40 25.37 2.58
C VAL A 101 34.45 25.77 1.45
N VAL A 102 34.85 26.72 0.61
CA VAL A 102 34.03 27.17 -0.53
C VAL A 102 33.81 26.03 -1.53
N ASN A 103 34.86 25.30 -1.91
CA ASN A 103 34.74 24.12 -2.77
C ASN A 103 33.85 23.04 -2.14
N GLY A 104 33.98 22.80 -0.83
CA GLY A 104 33.11 21.92 -0.07
C GLY A 104 31.64 22.34 -0.11
N GLN A 105 31.36 23.64 -0.02
CA GLN A 105 30.00 24.18 -0.10
C GLN A 105 29.40 24.04 -1.50
N PHE A 106 30.18 24.25 -2.57
CA PHE A 106 29.75 23.93 -3.93
C PHE A 106 29.43 22.44 -4.06
N LYS A 107 30.33 21.55 -3.60
CA LYS A 107 30.11 20.11 -3.63
C LYS A 107 28.84 19.70 -2.88
N LYS A 108 28.58 20.28 -1.70
CA LYS A 108 27.33 20.06 -0.95
C LYS A 108 26.11 20.50 -1.74
N THR A 109 26.16 21.71 -2.32
CA THR A 109 25.02 22.31 -3.04
C THR A 109 24.69 21.53 -4.30
N ILE A 110 25.70 21.18 -5.11
CA ILE A 110 25.57 20.37 -6.33
C ILE A 110 24.95 19.02 -5.98
N ASN A 111 25.49 18.29 -5.00
CA ASN A 111 24.96 16.98 -4.61
C ASN A 111 23.52 17.04 -4.06
N THR A 112 23.18 18.09 -3.31
CA THR A 112 21.83 18.27 -2.77
C THR A 112 20.82 18.55 -3.88
N GLN A 113 21.14 19.46 -4.81
CA GLN A 113 20.26 19.79 -5.94
C GLN A 113 20.12 18.58 -6.89
N LYS A 114 21.22 17.88 -7.16
CA LYS A 114 21.26 16.62 -7.91
C LYS A 114 20.32 15.57 -7.31
N GLY A 115 20.38 15.36 -5.99
CA GLY A 115 19.52 14.42 -5.28
C GLY A 115 18.04 14.78 -5.37
N ARG A 116 17.69 16.06 -5.13
CA ARG A 116 16.30 16.54 -5.25
C ARG A 116 15.73 16.36 -6.66
N MET A 117 16.53 16.67 -7.68
CA MET A 117 16.14 16.46 -9.08
C MET A 117 15.93 14.96 -9.39
N GLY A 118 16.82 14.10 -8.90
CA GLY A 118 16.71 12.64 -9.04
C GLY A 118 15.42 12.09 -8.42
N GLU A 119 15.10 12.50 -7.19
CA GLU A 119 13.86 12.10 -6.50
C GLU A 119 12.59 12.60 -7.22
N ARG A 120 12.59 13.85 -7.71
CA ARG A 120 11.46 14.38 -8.48
C ARG A 120 11.22 13.57 -9.77
N MET A 121 12.30 13.22 -10.47
CA MET A 121 12.22 12.40 -11.68
C MET A 121 11.81 10.95 -11.37
N LEU A 122 12.24 10.39 -10.24
CA LEU A 122 11.79 9.08 -9.78
C LEU A 122 10.30 9.09 -9.45
N ARG A 123 9.81 10.14 -8.77
CA ARG A 123 8.38 10.36 -8.52
C ARG A 123 7.58 10.41 -9.82
N ARG A 124 8.07 11.15 -10.83
CA ARG A 124 7.48 11.20 -12.18
C ARG A 124 7.37 9.81 -12.81
N LEU A 125 8.49 9.08 -12.86
CA LEU A 125 8.57 7.77 -13.48
C LEU A 125 7.62 6.78 -12.80
N ARG A 126 7.60 6.75 -11.47
CA ARG A 126 6.68 5.90 -10.69
C ARG A 126 5.21 6.21 -11.00
N TYR A 127 4.87 7.49 -11.09
CA TYR A 127 3.53 7.90 -11.48
C TYR A 127 3.18 7.48 -12.90
N GLU A 128 4.04 7.74 -13.88
CA GLU A 128 3.82 7.35 -15.28
C GLU A 128 3.64 5.83 -15.46
N LEU A 129 4.37 5.02 -14.68
CA LEU A 129 4.21 3.57 -14.67
C LEU A 129 2.88 3.15 -14.04
N TYR A 130 2.49 3.76 -12.92
CA TYR A 130 1.21 3.50 -12.27
C TYR A 130 0.02 3.89 -13.17
N ASP A 131 0.07 5.08 -13.77
CA ASP A 131 -0.91 5.58 -14.73
C ASP A 131 -1.05 4.67 -15.97
N ARG A 132 0.02 3.98 -16.37
CA ARG A 132 -0.04 2.95 -17.41
C ARG A 132 -0.73 1.67 -16.96
N ILE A 133 -0.51 1.23 -15.72
CA ILE A 133 -1.20 0.06 -15.15
C ILE A 133 -2.71 0.25 -15.26
N LEU A 134 -3.22 1.45 -14.95
CA LEU A 134 -4.65 1.78 -15.07
C LEU A 134 -5.20 1.69 -16.50
N ARG A 135 -4.33 1.64 -17.52
CA ARG A 135 -4.68 1.59 -18.94
C ARG A 135 -4.37 0.25 -19.60
N PHE A 136 -3.82 -0.71 -18.85
CA PHE A 136 -3.55 -2.04 -19.38
C PHE A 136 -4.86 -2.75 -19.76
N PRO A 137 -4.88 -3.50 -20.88
CA PRO A 137 -6.03 -4.31 -21.20
C PRO A 137 -6.21 -5.42 -20.15
N PRO A 138 -7.45 -5.76 -19.74
CA PRO A 138 -7.70 -6.76 -18.70
C PRO A 138 -7.00 -8.12 -18.93
N ALA A 139 -6.88 -8.54 -20.20
CA ALA A 139 -6.18 -9.78 -20.57
C ALA A 139 -4.69 -9.79 -20.19
N HIS A 140 -4.04 -8.63 -20.09
CA HIS A 140 -2.64 -8.54 -19.70
C HIS A 140 -2.42 -8.93 -18.23
N PHE A 141 -3.36 -8.60 -17.34
CA PHE A 141 -3.28 -8.97 -15.92
C PHE A 141 -3.39 -10.47 -15.66
N ARG A 142 -3.88 -11.26 -16.62
CA ARG A 142 -3.86 -12.73 -16.55
C ARG A 142 -2.47 -13.31 -16.86
N LYS A 143 -1.61 -12.54 -17.56
CA LYS A 143 -0.28 -12.98 -18.03
C LYS A 143 0.85 -12.54 -17.10
N VAL A 144 0.61 -11.60 -16.20
CA VAL A 144 1.64 -10.97 -15.35
C VAL A 144 1.22 -11.03 -13.89
N LYS A 145 2.12 -11.47 -13.01
CA LYS A 145 1.85 -11.49 -11.56
C LYS A 145 1.76 -10.05 -11.04
N GLN A 146 0.71 -9.75 -10.26
CA GLN A 146 0.49 -8.40 -9.71
C GLN A 146 1.65 -7.92 -8.83
N ALA A 147 2.25 -8.83 -8.05
CA ALA A 147 3.42 -8.54 -7.22
C ALA A 147 4.65 -8.14 -8.05
N GLU A 148 4.78 -8.64 -9.29
CA GLU A 148 5.86 -8.26 -10.20
C GLU A 148 5.69 -6.82 -10.70
N LEU A 149 4.46 -6.40 -11.05
CA LEU A 149 4.19 -5.00 -11.39
C LEU A 149 4.51 -4.08 -10.21
N ALA A 150 4.13 -4.45 -8.99
CA ALA A 150 4.41 -3.67 -7.78
C ALA A 150 5.91 -3.53 -7.50
N THR A 151 6.68 -4.62 -7.58
CA THR A 151 8.13 -4.58 -7.37
C THR A 151 8.85 -3.83 -8.49
N MET A 152 8.35 -3.85 -9.73
CA MET A 152 8.92 -3.03 -10.79
C MET A 152 8.72 -1.53 -10.55
N VAL A 153 7.52 -1.09 -10.14
CA VAL A 153 7.26 0.33 -9.81
C VAL A 153 8.01 0.78 -8.56
N LYS A 154 8.29 -0.13 -7.62
CA LYS A 154 8.97 0.22 -6.37
C LYS A 154 10.48 0.05 -6.45
N ASP A 155 10.95 -1.19 -6.63
CA ASP A 155 12.32 -1.63 -6.39
C ASP A 155 13.18 -1.55 -7.67
N GLU A 156 12.65 -1.93 -8.85
CA GLU A 156 13.46 -1.90 -10.09
C GLU A 156 13.72 -0.49 -10.62
N VAL A 157 12.81 0.46 -10.34
CA VAL A 157 13.02 1.88 -10.67
C VAL A 157 13.78 2.66 -9.62
N GLU A 158 13.99 2.15 -8.41
CA GLU A 158 14.75 2.88 -7.38
C GLU A 158 16.19 3.22 -7.83
N PRO A 159 16.97 2.29 -8.43
CA PRO A 159 18.29 2.62 -8.98
C PRO A 159 18.26 3.67 -10.10
N LEU A 160 17.14 3.78 -10.83
CA LEU A 160 16.97 4.81 -11.86
C LEU A 160 16.99 6.20 -11.24
N GLY A 161 16.30 6.41 -10.11
CA GLY A 161 16.27 7.71 -9.42
C GLY A 161 17.66 8.23 -9.06
N GLY A 162 18.49 7.36 -8.47
CA GLY A 162 19.88 7.69 -8.14
C GLY A 162 20.70 8.07 -9.37
N PHE A 163 20.58 7.31 -10.47
CA PHE A 163 21.32 7.57 -11.70
C PHE A 163 20.82 8.81 -12.46
N ILE A 164 19.52 9.11 -12.43
CA ILE A 164 18.93 10.25 -13.15
C ILE A 164 19.60 11.57 -12.73
N GLY A 165 19.84 11.73 -11.43
CA GLY A 165 20.61 12.87 -10.91
C GLY A 165 22.04 12.91 -11.45
N ASP A 166 22.70 11.75 -11.52
CA ASP A 166 24.09 11.60 -11.94
C ASP A 166 24.32 11.66 -13.45
N ALA A 167 23.29 11.47 -14.27
CA ALA A 167 23.42 11.21 -15.71
C ALA A 167 24.26 12.25 -16.46
N PHE A 168 24.14 13.54 -16.13
CA PHE A 168 24.93 14.60 -16.77
C PHE A 168 25.87 15.33 -15.79
N VAL A 169 25.47 15.40 -14.51
CA VAL A 169 26.21 16.14 -13.48
C VAL A 169 27.50 15.42 -13.11
N ALA A 170 27.45 14.10 -12.89
CA ALA A 170 28.63 13.32 -12.50
C ALA A 170 29.75 13.37 -13.55
N PRO A 171 29.50 13.10 -14.86
CA PRO A 171 30.57 13.12 -15.83
C PRO A 171 31.19 14.50 -16.00
N MET A 172 30.38 15.56 -15.92
CA MET A 172 30.90 16.93 -15.98
C MET A 172 31.70 17.30 -14.74
N PHE A 173 31.24 16.92 -13.54
CA PHE A 173 31.91 17.23 -12.29
C PHE A 173 33.23 16.46 -12.13
N LEU A 174 33.18 15.13 -12.32
CA LEU A 174 34.35 14.25 -12.19
C LEU A 174 35.34 14.45 -13.34
N GLY A 175 34.83 14.58 -14.57
CA GLY A 175 35.65 14.90 -15.74
C GLY A 175 36.30 16.27 -15.60
N GLY A 176 35.56 17.27 -15.10
CA GLY A 176 36.08 18.60 -14.78
C GLY A 176 37.18 18.56 -13.72
N GLN A 177 37.01 17.78 -12.65
CA GLN A 177 38.03 17.61 -11.61
C GLN A 177 39.29 16.95 -12.16
N ALA A 178 39.15 15.85 -12.91
CA ALA A 178 40.28 15.15 -13.52
C ALA A 178 41.03 16.06 -14.49
N LEU A 179 40.30 16.78 -15.35
CA LEU A 179 40.87 17.72 -16.30
C LEU A 179 41.60 18.87 -15.59
N THR A 180 41.00 19.44 -14.54
CA THR A 180 41.62 20.52 -13.73
C THR A 180 42.91 20.04 -13.07
N ALA A 181 42.93 18.83 -12.52
CA ALA A 181 44.13 18.25 -11.91
C ALA A 181 45.22 17.93 -12.95
N ILE A 182 44.86 17.39 -14.12
CA ILE A 182 45.81 17.15 -15.21
C ILE A 182 46.40 18.46 -15.72
N ILE A 183 45.56 19.48 -15.98
CA ILE A 183 46.00 20.82 -16.39
C ILE A 183 46.93 21.40 -15.33
N PHE A 184 46.59 21.31 -14.05
CA PHE A 184 47.44 21.79 -12.97
C PHE A 184 48.82 21.11 -12.97
N ILE A 185 48.89 19.78 -13.11
CA ILE A 185 50.16 19.03 -13.18
C ILE A 185 50.97 19.45 -14.42
N MET A 186 50.33 19.59 -15.58
CA MET A 186 51.00 20.03 -16.81
C MET A 186 51.55 21.44 -16.71
N LEU A 187 50.84 22.36 -16.05
CA LEU A 187 51.30 23.72 -15.77
C LEU A 187 52.51 23.74 -14.82
N GLN A 188 52.70 22.73 -13.97
CA GLN A 188 53.91 22.63 -13.14
C GLN A 188 55.09 22.08 -13.94
N ASN A 189 54.90 20.99 -14.68
CA ASN A 189 55.92 20.39 -15.52
C ASN A 189 55.25 19.53 -16.59
N TRP A 190 55.47 19.89 -17.86
CA TRP A 190 54.83 19.23 -18.99
C TRP A 190 55.22 17.74 -19.12
N LEU A 191 56.47 17.38 -18.79
CA LEU A 191 56.97 16.01 -18.88
C LEU A 191 56.36 15.11 -17.78
N LEU A 192 56.27 15.60 -16.54
CA LEU A 192 55.55 14.90 -15.47
C LEU A 192 54.06 14.74 -15.80
N GLY A 193 53.45 15.75 -16.43
CA GLY A 193 52.10 15.65 -16.96
C GLY A 193 51.93 14.50 -17.96
N ILE A 194 52.85 14.37 -18.91
CA ILE A 194 52.85 13.26 -19.88
C ILE A 194 52.99 11.90 -19.18
N VAL A 195 53.91 11.77 -18.20
CA VAL A 195 54.09 10.52 -17.44
C VAL A 195 52.79 10.12 -16.74
N VAL A 196 52.12 11.07 -16.09
CA VAL A 196 50.82 10.82 -15.43
C VAL A 196 49.78 10.40 -16.48
N ILE A 197 49.67 11.08 -17.61
CA ILE A 197 48.73 10.72 -18.69
C ILE A 197 48.99 9.31 -19.22
N VAL A 198 50.25 8.93 -19.46
CA VAL A 198 50.63 7.60 -19.94
C VAL A 198 50.25 6.52 -18.92
N LEU A 199 50.57 6.73 -17.64
CA LEU A 199 50.22 5.79 -16.58
C LEU A 199 48.70 5.66 -16.40
N LEU A 200 47.96 6.76 -16.52
CA LEU A 200 46.50 6.74 -16.53
C LEU A 200 45.95 6.02 -17.77
N GLY A 201 46.56 6.19 -18.95
CA GLY A 201 46.22 5.45 -20.16
C GLY A 201 46.38 3.94 -19.99
N VAL A 202 47.46 3.50 -19.35
CA VAL A 202 47.68 2.09 -18.99
C VAL A 202 46.60 1.60 -18.02
N GLN A 203 46.26 2.39 -17.00
CA GLN A 203 45.16 2.08 -16.08
C GLN A 203 43.82 1.95 -16.83
N MET A 204 43.49 2.87 -17.72
CA MET A 204 42.28 2.83 -18.54
C MET A 204 42.22 1.64 -19.49
N ALA A 205 43.36 1.10 -19.94
CA ALA A 205 43.38 -0.08 -20.81
C ALA A 205 43.26 -1.42 -20.03
N ILE A 206 43.84 -1.50 -18.84
CA ILE A 206 43.92 -2.75 -18.05
C ILE A 206 42.68 -2.94 -17.17
N ILE A 207 42.24 -1.90 -16.45
CA ILE A 207 41.17 -2.00 -15.44
C ILE A 207 39.85 -2.52 -16.04
N PRO A 208 39.34 -2.00 -17.19
CA PRO A 208 38.08 -2.48 -17.75
C PRO A 208 38.12 -3.96 -18.15
N ARG A 209 39.27 -4.46 -18.64
CA ARG A 209 39.44 -5.87 -19.01
C ARG A 209 39.34 -6.78 -17.79
N LEU A 210 39.97 -6.39 -16.68
CA LEU A 210 39.89 -7.13 -15.41
C LEU A 210 38.49 -7.09 -14.79
N ARG A 211 37.72 -6.02 -15.03
CA ARG A 211 36.37 -5.86 -14.49
C ARG A 211 35.28 -6.60 -15.28
N LYS A 212 35.40 -6.76 -16.60
CA LYS A 212 34.36 -7.43 -17.44
C LYS A 212 33.82 -8.75 -16.86
N PRO A 213 34.64 -9.72 -16.41
CA PRO A 213 34.14 -10.96 -15.81
C PRO A 213 33.35 -10.75 -14.51
N VAL A 214 33.75 -9.76 -13.69
CA VAL A 214 33.06 -9.40 -12.44
C VAL A 214 31.65 -8.88 -12.75
N LEU A 215 31.49 -8.13 -13.84
CA LEU A 215 30.19 -7.60 -14.29
C LEU A 215 29.25 -8.71 -14.72
N VAL A 216 29.73 -9.66 -15.54
CA VAL A 216 28.93 -10.79 -16.02
C VAL A 216 28.42 -11.64 -14.85
N LEU A 217 29.32 -12.00 -13.92
CA LEU A 217 28.95 -12.74 -12.72
C LEU A 217 28.02 -11.93 -11.80
N GLY A 218 28.20 -10.61 -11.74
CA GLY A 218 27.31 -9.70 -11.01
C GLY A 218 25.88 -9.72 -11.55
N ARG A 219 25.72 -9.70 -12.88
CA ARG A 219 24.41 -9.84 -13.55
C ARG A 219 23.79 -11.21 -13.33
N GLN A 220 24.56 -12.29 -13.50
CA GLN A 220 24.09 -13.66 -13.24
C GLN A 220 23.59 -13.82 -11.80
N ARG A 221 24.33 -13.29 -10.82
CA ARG A 221 23.93 -13.29 -9.41
C ARG A 221 22.55 -12.64 -9.20
N GLN A 222 22.30 -11.50 -9.84
CA GLN A 222 21.02 -10.78 -9.70
C GLN A 222 19.87 -11.56 -10.34
N LEU A 223 20.07 -12.12 -11.54
CA LEU A 223 19.08 -12.95 -12.23
C LEU A 223 18.73 -14.21 -11.43
N SER A 224 19.73 -14.93 -10.92
CA SER A 224 19.52 -16.12 -10.10
C SER A 224 18.78 -15.81 -8.80
N ALA A 225 19.06 -14.66 -8.17
CA ALA A 225 18.32 -14.22 -6.97
C ALA A 225 16.85 -13.91 -7.29
N ARG A 226 16.54 -13.30 -8.44
CA ARG A 226 15.16 -13.05 -8.88
C ARG A 226 14.40 -14.35 -9.17
N LEU A 227 15.03 -15.29 -9.87
CA LEU A 227 14.46 -16.61 -10.14
C LEU A 227 14.17 -17.38 -8.84
N LEU A 228 15.06 -17.29 -7.84
CA LEU A 228 14.82 -17.87 -6.53
C LEU A 228 13.62 -17.22 -5.83
N ALA A 229 13.53 -15.89 -5.82
CA ALA A 229 12.39 -15.19 -5.22
C ALA A 229 11.07 -15.55 -5.90
N GLY A 230 11.06 -15.63 -7.24
CA GLY A 230 9.90 -16.09 -8.02
C GLY A 230 9.47 -17.50 -7.66
N ARG A 231 10.43 -18.43 -7.51
CA ARG A 231 10.16 -19.80 -7.09
C ARG A 231 9.59 -19.89 -5.67
N ILE A 232 10.14 -19.11 -4.73
CA ILE A 232 9.62 -19.05 -3.35
C ILE A 232 8.16 -18.59 -3.33
N ALA A 233 7.81 -17.58 -4.13
CA ALA A 233 6.42 -17.12 -4.25
C ALA A 233 5.49 -18.22 -4.80
N GLU A 234 5.93 -18.96 -5.82
CA GLU A 234 5.15 -20.09 -6.37
C GLU A 234 4.94 -21.22 -5.36
N THR A 235 5.99 -21.59 -4.61
CA THR A 235 5.88 -22.59 -3.54
C THR A 235 4.94 -22.12 -2.43
N ALA A 236 4.92 -20.82 -2.10
CA ALA A 236 4.01 -20.27 -1.11
C ALA A 236 2.55 -20.23 -1.59
N ASP A 237 2.31 -19.81 -2.84
CA ASP A 237 0.97 -19.79 -3.46
C ASP A 237 0.42 -21.22 -3.60
N GLY A 238 1.27 -22.19 -3.96
CA GLY A 238 0.95 -23.60 -4.14
C GLY A 238 1.15 -24.48 -2.90
N VAL A 239 1.27 -23.89 -1.71
CA VAL A 239 1.65 -24.63 -0.49
C VAL A 239 0.65 -25.74 -0.16
N HIS A 240 -0.63 -25.53 -0.46
CA HIS A 240 -1.67 -26.53 -0.25
C HIS A 240 -1.43 -27.78 -1.09
N GLU A 241 -1.17 -27.62 -2.39
CA GLU A 241 -0.85 -28.73 -3.30
C GLU A 241 0.39 -29.50 -2.85
N ILE A 242 1.43 -28.78 -2.40
CA ILE A 242 2.65 -29.39 -1.88
C ILE A 242 2.36 -30.26 -0.64
N HIS A 243 1.52 -29.77 0.27
CA HIS A 243 1.15 -30.52 1.47
C HIS A 243 0.25 -31.71 1.15
N VAL A 244 -0.78 -31.53 0.32
CA VAL A 244 -1.71 -32.60 -0.09
C VAL A 244 -0.99 -33.75 -0.79
N HIS A 245 0.00 -33.43 -1.63
CA HIS A 245 0.77 -34.43 -2.37
C HIS A 245 2.07 -34.88 -1.67
N GLY A 246 2.38 -34.36 -0.47
CA GLY A 246 3.60 -34.73 0.27
C GLY A 246 4.91 -34.32 -0.43
N ALA A 247 4.88 -33.36 -1.35
CA ALA A 247 6.01 -32.96 -2.19
C ALA A 247 7.06 -32.06 -1.48
N ALA A 248 6.90 -31.80 -0.18
CA ALA A 248 7.74 -30.84 0.56
C ALA A 248 9.25 -31.16 0.49
N ASN A 249 9.64 -32.44 0.46
CA ASN A 249 11.06 -32.82 0.34
C ASN A 249 11.63 -32.57 -1.06
N TYR A 250 10.81 -32.69 -2.11
CA TYR A 250 11.21 -32.33 -3.47
C TYR A 250 11.45 -30.82 -3.58
N GLU A 251 10.54 -30.00 -3.04
CA GLU A 251 10.70 -28.54 -3.01
C GLU A 251 11.95 -28.12 -2.22
N ARG A 252 12.24 -28.78 -1.09
CA ARG A 252 13.48 -28.56 -0.33
C ARG A 252 14.73 -28.86 -1.16
N ALA A 253 14.71 -29.92 -1.96
CA ALA A 253 15.83 -30.28 -2.84
C ALA A 253 16.03 -29.26 -3.97
N ASP A 254 14.96 -28.82 -4.65
CA ASP A 254 15.02 -27.77 -5.69
C ASP A 254 15.59 -26.45 -5.14
N ILE A 255 15.11 -26.00 -3.98
CA ILE A 255 15.61 -24.78 -3.34
C ILE A 255 17.09 -24.93 -2.93
N SER A 256 17.48 -26.08 -2.40
CA SER A 256 18.88 -26.34 -2.02
C SER A 256 19.82 -26.26 -3.24
N GLU A 257 19.44 -26.82 -4.39
CA GLU A 257 20.23 -26.76 -5.62
C GLU A 257 20.40 -25.31 -6.12
N ARG A 258 19.30 -24.54 -6.15
CA ARG A 258 19.33 -23.12 -6.54
C ARG A 258 20.24 -22.28 -5.65
N LEU A 259 20.17 -22.50 -4.33
CA LEU A 259 21.05 -21.84 -3.36
C LEU A 259 22.53 -22.19 -3.58
N GLY A 260 22.83 -23.46 -3.88
CA GLY A 260 24.17 -23.90 -4.26
C GLY A 260 24.71 -23.20 -5.51
N GLY A 261 23.87 -23.04 -6.54
CA GLY A 261 24.20 -22.28 -7.74
C GLY A 261 24.54 -20.81 -7.45
N ILE A 262 23.73 -20.16 -6.62
CA ILE A 262 23.97 -18.76 -6.19
C ILE A 262 25.29 -18.64 -5.40
N PHE A 263 25.58 -19.59 -4.51
CA PHE A 263 26.83 -19.61 -3.75
C PHE A 263 28.05 -19.64 -4.68
N LYS A 264 28.05 -20.55 -5.68
CA LYS A 264 29.15 -20.68 -6.65
C LYS A 264 29.37 -19.39 -7.43
N ILE A 265 28.31 -18.80 -7.99
CA ILE A 265 28.39 -17.51 -8.71
C ILE A 265 28.97 -16.42 -7.81
N ARG A 266 28.53 -16.36 -6.55
CA ARG A 266 29.01 -15.36 -5.59
C ARG A 266 30.48 -15.56 -5.24
N PHE A 267 30.92 -16.81 -5.08
CA PHE A 267 32.31 -17.15 -4.79
C PHE A 267 33.23 -16.78 -5.96
N ASP A 268 32.86 -17.16 -7.19
CA ASP A 268 33.60 -16.80 -8.41
C ASP A 268 33.70 -15.28 -8.58
N LEU A 269 32.60 -14.56 -8.30
CA LEU A 269 32.56 -13.10 -8.29
C LEU A 269 33.56 -12.53 -7.28
N TYR A 270 33.58 -13.05 -6.05
CA TYR A 270 34.52 -12.59 -5.02
C TYR A 270 35.97 -12.76 -5.46
N GLN A 271 36.35 -13.92 -5.98
CA GLN A 271 37.72 -14.18 -6.45
C GLN A 271 38.13 -13.18 -7.54
N LYS A 272 37.31 -13.03 -8.58
CA LYS A 272 37.60 -12.08 -9.68
C LYS A 272 37.64 -10.63 -9.20
N LYS A 273 36.74 -10.25 -8.28
CA LYS A 273 36.68 -8.91 -7.70
C LYS A 273 37.96 -8.56 -6.94
N PHE A 274 38.50 -9.47 -6.13
CA PHE A 274 39.71 -9.20 -5.36
C PHE A 274 40.97 -9.19 -6.21
N VAL A 275 41.05 -10.00 -7.27
CA VAL A 275 42.14 -9.91 -8.27
C VAL A 275 42.13 -8.54 -8.96
N ALA A 276 40.96 -8.05 -9.39
CA ALA A 276 40.85 -6.71 -9.96
C ALA A 276 41.23 -5.61 -8.96
N LYS A 277 40.85 -5.76 -7.68
CA LYS A 277 41.21 -4.81 -6.61
C LYS A 277 42.72 -4.77 -6.35
N PHE A 278 43.39 -5.93 -6.36
CA PHE A 278 44.83 -6.01 -6.19
C PHE A 278 45.56 -5.22 -7.28
N TRP A 279 45.24 -5.47 -8.56
CA TRP A 279 45.86 -4.76 -9.68
C TRP A 279 45.55 -3.26 -9.66
N ASN A 280 44.31 -2.87 -9.33
CA ASN A 280 43.95 -1.46 -9.19
C ASN A 280 44.82 -0.74 -8.14
N ASN A 281 45.00 -1.37 -6.97
CA ASN A 281 45.83 -0.80 -5.89
C ASN A 281 47.30 -0.72 -6.30
N PHE A 282 47.83 -1.76 -6.96
CA PHE A 282 49.21 -1.78 -7.45
C PHE A 282 49.48 -0.64 -8.45
N LEU A 283 48.63 -0.50 -9.47
CA LEU A 283 48.78 0.56 -10.49
C LEU A 283 48.62 1.97 -9.89
N SER A 284 47.78 2.12 -8.85
CA SER A 284 47.60 3.42 -8.17
C SER A 284 48.84 3.84 -7.38
N GLN A 285 49.65 2.89 -6.88
CA GLN A 285 50.89 3.19 -6.17
C GLN A 285 52.10 3.37 -7.11
N ALA A 286 52.01 2.87 -8.35
CA ALA A 286 53.05 3.05 -9.36
C ALA A 286 53.23 4.52 -9.77
N THR A 287 52.15 5.32 -9.77
CA THR A 287 52.25 6.73 -10.20
C THR A 287 52.91 7.63 -9.16
N PRO A 288 52.59 7.61 -7.85
CA PRO A 288 53.37 8.33 -6.85
C PRO A 288 54.84 7.92 -6.86
N PHE A 289 55.14 6.63 -7.04
CA PHE A 289 56.51 6.15 -7.22
C PHE A 289 57.21 6.84 -8.40
N ALA A 290 56.57 6.91 -9.57
CA ALA A 290 57.12 7.60 -10.73
C ALA A 290 57.28 9.12 -10.49
N ILE A 291 56.34 9.76 -9.79
CA ILE A 291 56.41 11.17 -9.42
C ILE A 291 57.57 11.43 -8.45
N TYR A 292 57.78 10.58 -7.44
CA TYR A 292 58.92 10.70 -6.54
C TYR A 292 60.26 10.50 -7.26
N LEU A 293 60.35 9.50 -8.14
CA LEU A 293 61.58 9.21 -8.87
C LEU A 293 61.94 10.34 -9.85
N ILE A 294 61.00 10.76 -10.70
CA ILE A 294 61.23 11.75 -11.76
C ILE A 294 61.19 13.17 -11.20
N GLY A 295 60.19 13.48 -10.37
CA GLY A 295 60.05 14.78 -9.72
C GLY A 295 61.18 15.04 -8.71
N GLY A 296 61.61 14.01 -7.98
CA GLY A 296 62.80 14.09 -7.10
C GLY A 296 64.08 14.35 -7.89
N TYR A 297 64.28 13.69 -9.03
CA TYR A 297 65.40 13.96 -9.93
C TYR A 297 65.39 15.42 -10.46
N PHE A 298 64.24 15.95 -10.84
CA PHE A 298 64.12 17.36 -11.27
C PHE A 298 64.30 18.37 -10.14
N ALA A 299 63.92 18.01 -8.92
CA ALA A 299 64.20 18.82 -7.75
C ALA A 299 65.71 18.88 -7.44
N ILE A 300 66.41 17.75 -7.55
CA ILE A 300 67.87 17.68 -7.32
C ILE A 300 68.65 18.45 -8.40
N THR A 301 68.20 18.38 -9.67
CA THR A 301 68.85 19.09 -10.79
C THR A 301 68.47 20.57 -10.89
N GLY A 302 67.65 21.09 -9.95
CA GLY A 302 67.22 22.48 -9.92
C GLY A 302 66.22 22.88 -11.02
N GLN A 303 65.68 21.91 -11.75
CA GLN A 303 64.70 22.14 -12.82
C GLN A 303 63.26 22.28 -12.28
N MET A 304 63.02 21.96 -11.01
CA MET A 304 61.70 22.03 -10.39
C MET A 304 61.78 22.35 -8.89
N ASP A 305 60.90 23.22 -8.40
CA ASP A 305 60.81 23.51 -6.97
C ASP A 305 60.28 22.30 -6.17
N VAL A 306 60.75 22.15 -4.94
CA VAL A 306 60.23 21.12 -4.02
C VAL A 306 58.72 21.29 -3.79
N GLY A 307 58.22 22.53 -3.66
CA GLY A 307 56.79 22.78 -3.55
C GLY A 307 56.00 22.44 -4.81
N ALA A 308 56.61 22.44 -6.00
CA ALA A 308 55.98 21.96 -7.22
C ALA A 308 55.87 20.43 -7.23
N VAL A 309 56.88 19.69 -6.73
CA VAL A 309 56.78 18.22 -6.53
C VAL A 309 55.62 17.89 -5.60
N VAL A 310 55.53 18.58 -4.46
CA VAL A 310 54.46 18.38 -3.48
C VAL A 310 53.09 18.77 -4.07
N GLY A 311 53.01 19.87 -4.83
CA GLY A 311 51.79 20.25 -5.54
C GLY A 311 51.33 19.19 -6.53
N VAL A 312 52.23 18.60 -7.32
CA VAL A 312 51.93 17.50 -8.24
C VAL A 312 51.46 16.25 -7.49
N LEU A 313 52.08 15.91 -6.34
CA LEU A 313 51.65 14.80 -5.50
C LEU A 313 50.24 15.02 -4.92
N LEU A 314 49.93 16.24 -4.48
CA LEU A 314 48.60 16.60 -3.97
C LEU A 314 47.54 16.52 -5.08
N ALA A 315 47.83 17.07 -6.27
CA ALA A 315 46.93 16.96 -7.41
C ALA A 315 46.74 15.52 -7.89
N TYR A 316 47.81 14.70 -7.86
CA TYR A 316 47.71 13.28 -8.17
C TYR A 316 46.88 12.53 -7.12
N LYS A 317 47.00 12.82 -5.82
CA LYS A 317 46.24 12.14 -4.76
C LYS A 317 44.73 12.14 -5.06
N ASP A 318 44.23 13.23 -5.62
CA ASP A 318 42.81 13.43 -5.90
C ASP A 318 42.40 12.97 -7.32
N LEU A 319 43.34 12.56 -8.19
CA LEU A 319 43.08 12.22 -9.59
C LEU A 319 42.55 10.79 -9.85
N PRO A 320 42.97 9.72 -9.12
CA PRO A 320 42.42 8.38 -9.31
C PRO A 320 40.93 8.24 -9.00
N SER A 321 40.40 8.97 -8.01
CA SER A 321 38.99 8.81 -7.60
C SER A 321 38.01 9.24 -8.70
N PRO A 322 38.13 10.44 -9.30
CA PRO A 322 37.24 10.87 -10.37
C PRO A 322 37.24 9.96 -11.60
N ILE A 323 38.41 9.44 -11.98
CA ILE A 323 38.54 8.52 -13.12
C ILE A 323 37.84 7.19 -12.81
N LYS A 324 38.06 6.64 -11.61
CA LYS A 324 37.39 5.43 -11.15
C LYS A 324 35.87 5.63 -11.12
N GLU A 325 35.40 6.76 -10.56
CA GLU A 325 33.99 7.09 -10.45
C GLU A 325 33.33 7.31 -11.83
N LEU A 326 34.06 7.85 -12.83
CA LEU A 326 33.58 7.93 -14.22
C LEU A 326 33.38 6.54 -14.85
N ILE A 327 34.29 5.60 -14.59
CA ILE A 327 34.15 4.21 -15.05
C ILE A 327 32.97 3.54 -14.35
N ASP A 328 32.84 3.74 -13.04
CA ASP A 328 31.71 3.24 -12.25
C ASP A 328 30.38 3.85 -12.75
N TRP A 329 30.38 5.13 -13.14
CA TRP A 329 29.25 5.81 -13.74
C TRP A 329 28.86 5.25 -15.11
N ASP A 330 29.79 4.97 -16.02
CA ASP A 330 29.45 4.37 -17.33
C ASP A 330 28.91 2.93 -17.16
N GLN A 331 29.43 2.21 -16.17
CA GLN A 331 28.87 0.90 -15.81
C GLN A 331 27.43 1.04 -15.31
N GLN A 332 27.20 1.94 -14.35
CA GLN A 332 25.87 2.21 -13.80
C GLN A 332 24.91 2.66 -14.91
N ARG A 333 25.37 3.51 -15.83
CA ARG A 333 24.64 3.94 -17.02
C ARG A 333 24.14 2.75 -17.85
N GLN A 334 25.02 1.79 -18.17
CA GLN A 334 24.67 0.62 -18.95
C GLN A 334 23.65 -0.27 -18.20
N ASP A 335 23.88 -0.51 -16.91
CA ASP A 335 23.00 -1.36 -16.09
C ASP A 335 21.60 -0.73 -15.93
N VAL A 336 21.53 0.59 -15.70
CA VAL A 336 20.28 1.34 -15.54
C VAL A 336 19.53 1.48 -16.87
N GLN A 337 20.21 1.65 -18.00
CA GLN A 337 19.57 1.68 -19.33
C GLN A 337 18.89 0.34 -19.64
N ILE A 338 19.53 -0.79 -19.37
CA ILE A 338 18.93 -2.13 -19.57
C ILE A 338 17.69 -2.30 -18.69
N LYS A 339 17.78 -1.93 -17.40
CA LYS A 339 16.63 -1.98 -16.48
C LYS A 339 15.48 -1.09 -16.96
N TYR A 340 15.80 0.12 -17.42
CA TYR A 340 14.81 1.03 -17.97
C TYR A 340 14.10 0.40 -19.18
N GLU A 341 14.84 -0.13 -20.15
CA GLU A 341 14.25 -0.80 -21.31
C GLU A 341 13.34 -1.96 -20.91
N GLN A 342 13.78 -2.80 -19.98
CA GLN A 342 12.97 -3.91 -19.45
C GLN A 342 11.66 -3.44 -18.80
N VAL A 343 11.73 -2.42 -17.94
CA VAL A 343 10.53 -1.84 -17.31
C VAL A 343 9.63 -1.21 -18.38
N ILE A 344 10.20 -0.51 -19.35
CA ILE A 344 9.46 0.15 -20.41
C ILE A 344 8.72 -0.85 -21.30
N ASP A 345 9.36 -1.94 -21.71
CA ASP A 345 8.74 -2.97 -22.55
C ASP A 345 7.60 -3.67 -21.80
N GLN A 346 7.76 -3.92 -20.50
CA GLN A 346 6.70 -4.52 -19.67
C GLN A 346 5.51 -3.58 -19.43
N PHE A 347 5.74 -2.26 -19.44
CA PHE A 347 4.71 -1.23 -19.26
C PHE A 347 4.24 -0.61 -20.58
N GLN A 348 4.46 -1.31 -21.70
CA GLN A 348 3.92 -0.98 -23.02
C GLN A 348 3.24 -2.18 -23.69
N PRO A 349 2.28 -2.85 -23.04
CA PRO A 349 1.50 -3.89 -23.71
C PRO A 349 0.74 -3.34 -24.91
N GLU A 350 0.57 -4.18 -25.93
CA GLU A 350 -0.31 -3.91 -27.06
C GLU A 350 -1.76 -3.74 -26.61
N GLY A 351 -2.52 -2.87 -27.28
CA GLY A 351 -3.93 -2.62 -26.96
C GLY A 351 -4.18 -1.83 -25.67
N MET A 352 -3.16 -1.12 -25.17
CA MET A 352 -3.32 -0.16 -24.05
C MET A 352 -4.35 0.92 -24.39
N MET A 353 -5.16 1.28 -23.41
CA MET A 353 -6.12 2.38 -23.56
C MET A 353 -5.39 3.71 -23.83
N PRO A 354 -5.83 4.50 -24.84
CA PRO A 354 -5.32 5.86 -25.04
C PRO A 354 -5.56 6.74 -23.81
N PRO A 355 -4.59 7.59 -23.40
CA PRO A 355 -4.73 8.44 -22.22
C PRO A 355 -5.91 9.42 -22.30
N GLU A 356 -6.29 9.84 -23.50
CA GLU A 356 -7.38 10.80 -23.73
C GLU A 356 -8.74 10.24 -23.29
N LEU A 357 -8.89 8.90 -23.27
CA LEU A 357 -10.12 8.25 -22.81
C LEU A 357 -10.28 8.27 -21.28
N GLN A 358 -9.21 8.53 -20.53
CA GLN A 358 -9.21 8.69 -19.06
C GLN A 358 -9.19 10.15 -18.60
N ALA A 359 -9.41 11.11 -19.52
CA ALA A 359 -9.52 12.50 -19.15
C ALA A 359 -10.70 12.74 -18.18
N ILE A 360 -10.51 13.68 -17.24
CA ILE A 360 -11.58 14.12 -16.35
C ILE A 360 -12.63 14.88 -17.17
N PRO A 361 -13.94 14.65 -16.94
CA PRO A 361 -14.98 15.40 -17.61
C PRO A 361 -15.06 16.86 -17.13
N ASP A 362 -15.30 17.79 -18.06
CA ASP A 362 -15.49 19.23 -17.77
C ASP A 362 -16.83 19.55 -17.07
N GLY A 363 -17.66 18.54 -16.79
CA GLY A 363 -19.00 18.68 -16.20
C GLY A 363 -19.67 17.33 -15.92
N PRO A 364 -20.99 17.32 -15.63
CA PRO A 364 -21.72 16.07 -15.45
C PRO A 364 -21.67 15.23 -16.74
N PRO A 365 -21.54 13.89 -16.63
CA PRO A 365 -21.38 13.02 -17.78
C PRO A 365 -22.64 13.09 -18.66
N PRO A 366 -22.52 13.13 -20.01
CA PRO A 366 -23.69 13.09 -20.88
C PRO A 366 -24.41 11.72 -20.81
N PRO A 367 -25.60 11.56 -21.41
CA PRO A 367 -26.22 10.26 -21.63
C PRO A 367 -25.35 9.36 -22.53
N LEU A 368 -25.47 8.03 -22.41
CA LEU A 368 -24.64 7.06 -23.14
C LEU A 368 -24.87 7.10 -24.65
N GLY A 369 -26.14 7.18 -25.07
CA GLY A 369 -26.60 6.94 -26.44
C GLY A 369 -27.81 6.00 -26.44
N ASN A 370 -28.36 5.69 -27.62
CA ASN A 370 -29.61 4.93 -27.75
C ASN A 370 -29.41 3.46 -28.12
N GLU A 371 -28.38 3.13 -28.91
CA GLU A 371 -28.18 1.76 -29.41
C GLU A 371 -26.71 1.36 -29.51
N LEU A 372 -26.41 0.14 -29.03
CA LEU A 372 -25.16 -0.58 -29.27
C LEU A 372 -25.36 -1.59 -30.40
N ALA A 373 -24.72 -1.37 -31.54
CA ALA A 373 -24.79 -2.24 -32.72
C ALA A 373 -23.49 -3.05 -32.87
N LEU A 374 -23.61 -4.37 -32.82
CA LEU A 374 -22.56 -5.33 -33.10
C LEU A 374 -22.71 -5.80 -34.55
N ALA A 375 -21.65 -5.72 -35.35
CA ALA A 375 -21.64 -6.18 -36.73
C ALA A 375 -20.51 -7.18 -36.97
N GLY A 376 -20.87 -8.46 -37.19
CA GLY A 376 -19.92 -9.53 -37.50
C GLY A 376 -18.84 -9.75 -36.43
N VAL A 377 -19.18 -9.52 -35.17
CA VAL A 377 -18.22 -9.50 -34.06
C VAL A 377 -17.67 -10.89 -33.77
N THR A 378 -16.35 -10.97 -33.70
CA THR A 378 -15.61 -12.20 -33.40
C THR A 378 -14.69 -11.96 -32.21
N PHE A 379 -14.57 -12.96 -31.35
CA PHE A 379 -13.60 -12.97 -30.26
C PHE A 379 -12.95 -14.35 -30.15
N SER A 380 -11.62 -14.36 -30.11
CA SER A 380 -10.82 -15.57 -29.92
C SER A 380 -9.88 -15.40 -28.74
N GLU A 381 -9.96 -16.32 -27.78
CA GLU A 381 -9.04 -16.35 -26.64
C GLU A 381 -7.69 -16.94 -27.06
N ASP A 382 -6.62 -16.18 -26.79
CA ASP A 382 -5.22 -16.44 -27.21
C ASP A 382 -5.06 -16.83 -28.70
N GLY A 383 -5.98 -16.38 -29.55
CA GLY A 383 -5.99 -16.66 -30.98
C GLY A 383 -6.30 -18.11 -31.35
N ARG A 384 -6.68 -18.97 -30.38
CA ARG A 384 -6.91 -20.41 -30.60
C ARG A 384 -8.37 -20.79 -30.49
N VAL A 385 -9.04 -20.35 -29.43
CA VAL A 385 -10.41 -20.76 -29.13
C VAL A 385 -11.36 -19.61 -29.47
N LYS A 386 -12.21 -19.81 -30.48
CA LYS A 386 -13.22 -18.84 -30.90
C LYS A 386 -14.42 -18.91 -29.97
N LEU A 387 -14.60 -17.90 -29.12
CA LEU A 387 -15.70 -17.85 -28.14
C LEU A 387 -16.90 -17.04 -28.65
N LEU A 388 -16.67 -16.07 -29.54
CA LEU A 388 -17.70 -15.39 -30.32
C LEU A 388 -17.37 -15.52 -31.81
N ASP A 389 -18.36 -15.83 -32.62
CA ASP A 389 -18.21 -16.05 -34.06
C ASP A 389 -19.23 -15.26 -34.87
N SER A 390 -18.78 -14.14 -35.45
CA SER A 390 -19.58 -13.32 -36.37
C SER A 390 -20.92 -12.86 -35.79
N VAL A 391 -20.97 -12.53 -34.51
CA VAL A 391 -22.15 -12.05 -33.79
C VAL A 391 -22.62 -10.71 -34.37
N THR A 392 -23.89 -10.66 -34.79
CA THR A 392 -24.56 -9.43 -35.22
C THR A 392 -25.80 -9.24 -34.36
N LEU A 393 -25.86 -8.13 -33.63
CA LEU A 393 -26.88 -7.87 -32.61
C LEU A 393 -27.03 -6.37 -32.43
N ALA A 394 -28.27 -5.88 -32.33
CA ALA A 394 -28.57 -4.52 -31.89
C ALA A 394 -29.11 -4.56 -30.46
N VAL A 395 -28.50 -3.78 -29.57
CA VAL A 395 -28.86 -3.68 -28.16
C VAL A 395 -29.26 -2.23 -27.85
N PRO A 396 -30.57 -1.92 -27.81
CA PRO A 396 -31.02 -0.61 -27.37
C PRO A 396 -30.63 -0.39 -25.90
N THR A 397 -30.06 0.77 -25.57
CA THR A 397 -29.54 1.07 -24.23
C THR A 397 -30.62 1.18 -23.15
N ALA A 398 -31.87 1.35 -23.55
CA ALA A 398 -33.05 1.38 -22.67
C ALA A 398 -33.83 0.06 -22.66
N ALA A 399 -33.45 -0.94 -23.48
CA ALA A 399 -34.17 -2.20 -23.55
C ALA A 399 -33.84 -3.14 -22.39
N ARG A 400 -34.82 -3.96 -22.01
CA ARG A 400 -34.66 -5.05 -21.05
C ARG A 400 -34.56 -6.36 -21.83
N MET A 401 -33.35 -6.90 -21.89
CA MET A 401 -33.00 -8.06 -22.69
C MET A 401 -32.34 -9.14 -21.82
N ALA A 402 -32.74 -10.39 -22.01
CA ALA A 402 -32.01 -11.54 -21.48
C ALA A 402 -31.19 -12.23 -22.56
N VAL A 403 -30.04 -12.77 -22.17
CA VAL A 403 -29.20 -13.62 -23.03
C VAL A 403 -29.11 -14.99 -22.39
N ILE A 404 -29.55 -16.02 -23.11
CA ILE A 404 -29.54 -17.42 -22.66
C ILE A 404 -28.72 -18.28 -23.60
N GLY A 405 -28.20 -19.39 -23.10
CA GLY A 405 -27.46 -20.37 -23.88
C GLY A 405 -26.81 -21.42 -22.99
N GLY A 406 -26.46 -22.57 -23.56
CA GLY A 406 -25.73 -23.62 -22.84
C GLY A 406 -24.32 -23.17 -22.39
N ALA A 407 -23.66 -24.00 -21.59
CA ALA A 407 -22.25 -23.79 -21.23
C ALA A 407 -21.37 -23.68 -22.49
N GLY A 408 -20.48 -22.69 -22.52
CA GLY A 408 -19.62 -22.43 -23.68
C GLY A 408 -20.33 -21.80 -24.90
N SER A 409 -21.58 -21.34 -24.76
CA SER A 409 -22.29 -20.64 -25.83
C SER A 409 -21.70 -19.27 -26.21
N GLY A 410 -20.84 -18.70 -25.38
CA GLY A 410 -20.23 -17.38 -25.58
C GLY A 410 -21.01 -16.22 -24.93
N LYS A 411 -22.15 -16.48 -24.28
CA LYS A 411 -23.00 -15.46 -23.64
C LYS A 411 -22.26 -14.60 -22.60
N ASP A 412 -21.37 -15.21 -21.83
CA ASP A 412 -20.61 -14.52 -20.78
C ASP A 412 -19.59 -13.54 -21.38
N VAL A 413 -18.97 -13.94 -22.51
CA VAL A 413 -18.05 -13.11 -23.28
C VAL A 413 -18.79 -11.96 -23.97
N LEU A 414 -20.01 -12.19 -24.47
CA LEU A 414 -20.85 -11.13 -25.01
C LEU A 414 -21.13 -10.06 -23.95
N GLY A 415 -21.52 -10.46 -22.73
CA GLY A 415 -21.72 -9.54 -21.61
C GLY A 415 -20.45 -8.75 -21.24
N GLN A 416 -19.29 -9.41 -21.20
CA GLN A 416 -18.00 -8.75 -20.97
C GLN A 416 -17.64 -7.74 -22.07
N MET A 417 -17.98 -8.04 -23.33
CA MET A 417 -17.72 -7.13 -24.45
C MET A 417 -18.63 -5.90 -24.42
N LEU A 418 -19.91 -6.07 -24.09
CA LEU A 418 -20.85 -4.94 -23.89
C LEU A 418 -20.40 -4.02 -22.74
N ALA A 419 -19.63 -4.53 -21.79
CA ALA A 419 -19.03 -3.78 -20.69
C ALA A 419 -17.60 -3.27 -20.99
N ARG A 420 -17.08 -3.47 -22.20
CA ARG A 420 -15.70 -3.11 -22.61
C ARG A 420 -14.60 -3.81 -21.79
N LEU A 421 -14.88 -4.95 -21.18
CA LEU A 421 -13.87 -5.76 -20.48
C LEU A 421 -13.06 -6.63 -21.44
N VAL A 422 -13.61 -6.91 -22.61
CA VAL A 422 -12.99 -7.67 -23.70
C VAL A 422 -13.16 -6.89 -25.02
N LEU A 423 -12.10 -6.85 -25.82
CA LEU A 423 -12.12 -6.23 -27.15
C LEU A 423 -12.31 -7.32 -28.23
N PRO A 424 -13.08 -7.04 -29.29
CA PRO A 424 -13.26 -7.99 -30.39
C PRO A 424 -11.95 -8.19 -31.15
N THR A 425 -11.72 -9.43 -31.63
CA THR A 425 -10.62 -9.76 -32.54
C THR A 425 -10.98 -9.49 -34.00
N GLY A 426 -12.27 -9.38 -34.31
CA GLY A 426 -12.79 -9.00 -35.62
C GLY A 426 -14.23 -8.47 -35.56
N GLY A 427 -14.68 -7.81 -36.63
CA GLY A 427 -15.97 -7.11 -36.65
C GLY A 427 -15.90 -5.72 -36.02
N SER A 428 -17.05 -5.12 -35.70
CA SER A 428 -17.11 -3.81 -35.06
C SER A 428 -18.27 -3.69 -34.08
N VAL A 429 -18.07 -2.89 -33.02
CA VAL A 429 -19.11 -2.51 -32.05
C VAL A 429 -19.26 -1.00 -32.09
N ARG A 430 -20.48 -0.52 -32.34
CA ARG A 430 -20.76 0.91 -32.47
C ARG A 430 -21.85 1.36 -31.49
N LEU A 431 -21.66 2.52 -30.88
CA LEU A 431 -22.65 3.21 -30.06
C LEU A 431 -23.18 4.41 -30.87
N ASP A 432 -24.45 4.36 -31.29
CA ASP A 432 -25.06 5.35 -32.19
C ASP A 432 -24.19 5.67 -33.43
N GLY A 433 -23.57 4.62 -34.00
CA GLY A 433 -22.70 4.73 -35.19
C GLY A 433 -21.24 5.11 -34.92
N LYS A 434 -20.88 5.52 -33.70
CA LYS A 434 -19.48 5.80 -33.29
C LYS A 434 -18.81 4.54 -32.74
N ASP A 435 -17.50 4.43 -32.85
CA ASP A 435 -16.75 3.30 -32.27
C ASP A 435 -16.91 3.27 -30.75
N PHE A 436 -17.49 2.17 -30.23
CA PHE A 436 -17.74 1.97 -28.80
C PHE A 436 -16.44 1.98 -27.98
N PHE A 437 -15.33 1.51 -28.55
CA PHE A 437 -14.05 1.45 -27.86
C PHE A 437 -13.32 2.80 -27.81
N GLN A 438 -13.85 3.84 -28.47
CA GLN A 438 -13.34 5.22 -28.41
C GLN A 438 -14.17 6.10 -27.46
N VAL A 439 -15.16 5.53 -26.77
CA VAL A 439 -15.95 6.26 -25.77
C VAL A 439 -15.10 6.53 -24.52
N PRO A 440 -15.12 7.75 -23.93
CA PRO A 440 -14.40 8.04 -22.70
C PRO A 440 -14.81 7.13 -21.53
N GLU A 441 -13.85 6.74 -20.70
CA GLU A 441 -14.06 5.83 -19.58
C GLU A 441 -15.02 6.43 -18.54
N TYR A 442 -14.93 7.73 -18.27
CA TYR A 442 -15.85 8.39 -17.35
C TYR A 442 -17.32 8.29 -17.81
N LEU A 443 -17.59 8.24 -19.12
CA LEU A 443 -18.95 8.17 -19.66
C LEU A 443 -19.53 6.76 -19.50
N LEU A 444 -18.76 5.74 -19.91
CA LEU A 444 -19.14 4.34 -19.68
C LEU A 444 -19.26 4.08 -18.18
N GLY A 445 -18.21 4.40 -17.45
CA GLY A 445 -18.18 4.35 -16.00
C GLY A 445 -19.10 5.36 -15.32
N ALA A 446 -19.96 6.13 -16.00
CA ALA A 446 -21.06 6.94 -15.46
C ALA A 446 -22.45 6.38 -15.82
N ARG A 447 -22.61 5.87 -17.03
CA ARG A 447 -23.91 5.52 -17.63
C ARG A 447 -24.10 4.02 -17.84
N THR A 448 -23.06 3.22 -17.66
CA THR A 448 -23.15 1.76 -17.63
C THR A 448 -22.72 1.22 -16.27
N ALA A 449 -23.17 0.02 -15.95
CA ALA A 449 -22.61 -0.76 -14.86
C ALA A 449 -22.54 -2.23 -15.27
N TYR A 450 -21.52 -2.93 -14.77
CA TYR A 450 -21.33 -4.36 -15.00
C TYR A 450 -21.15 -5.08 -13.67
N VAL A 451 -21.81 -6.22 -13.53
CA VAL A 451 -21.59 -7.15 -12.43
C VAL A 451 -21.41 -8.56 -13.01
N GLY A 452 -20.26 -9.17 -12.73
CA GLY A 452 -19.94 -10.55 -13.13
C GLY A 452 -20.19 -11.54 -11.99
N GLN A 453 -19.76 -12.79 -12.17
CA GLN A 453 -19.84 -13.85 -11.15
C GLN A 453 -19.02 -13.54 -9.89
N ASP A 454 -17.86 -12.88 -10.05
CA ASP A 454 -16.97 -12.54 -8.95
C ASP A 454 -16.94 -11.03 -8.68
N THR A 455 -17.22 -10.65 -7.44
CA THR A 455 -17.08 -9.26 -6.97
C THR A 455 -15.77 -9.05 -6.23
N TYR A 456 -14.96 -8.11 -6.71
CA TYR A 456 -13.83 -7.58 -5.96
C TYR A 456 -14.25 -6.38 -5.10
N LEU A 457 -13.88 -6.44 -3.81
CA LEU A 457 -14.02 -5.35 -2.84
C LEU A 457 -12.64 -4.89 -2.39
N PHE A 458 -12.44 -3.58 -2.35
CA PHE A 458 -11.23 -2.97 -1.82
C PHE A 458 -11.22 -3.06 -0.29
N PRO A 459 -10.03 -3.00 0.36
CA PRO A 459 -9.91 -2.98 1.83
C PRO A 459 -10.35 -1.65 2.46
N LEU A 460 -11.56 -1.22 2.11
CA LEU A 460 -12.24 -0.01 2.57
C LEU A 460 -13.47 -0.39 3.40
N SER A 461 -14.25 0.59 3.83
CA SER A 461 -15.55 0.33 4.46
C SER A 461 -16.57 -0.21 3.45
N VAL A 462 -17.72 -0.70 3.94
CA VAL A 462 -18.87 -1.03 3.09
C VAL A 462 -19.35 0.21 2.33
N ARG A 463 -19.44 1.37 2.99
CA ARG A 463 -19.78 2.68 2.41
C ARG A 463 -18.89 2.99 1.21
N ASP A 464 -17.58 2.95 1.41
CA ASP A 464 -16.63 3.33 0.37
C ASP A 464 -16.63 2.38 -0.82
N ASN A 465 -16.82 1.09 -0.59
CA ASN A 465 -16.99 0.13 -1.66
C ASN A 465 -18.30 0.38 -2.43
N LEU A 466 -19.41 0.63 -1.74
CA LEU A 466 -20.69 0.90 -2.36
C LEU A 466 -20.65 2.16 -3.23
N LEU A 467 -20.02 3.23 -2.74
CA LEU A 467 -19.92 4.52 -3.42
C LEU A 467 -18.76 4.60 -4.42
N PHE A 468 -17.94 3.56 -4.56
CA PHE A 468 -16.74 3.59 -5.40
C PHE A 468 -17.03 3.99 -6.85
N GLY A 469 -18.15 3.50 -7.41
CA GLY A 469 -18.58 3.81 -8.77
C GLY A 469 -19.01 5.26 -9.02
N LEU A 470 -19.05 6.10 -7.97
CA LEU A 470 -19.39 7.52 -8.05
C LEU A 470 -18.15 8.44 -8.05
N LYS A 471 -16.94 7.89 -7.82
CA LYS A 471 -15.69 8.64 -7.60
C LYS A 471 -14.86 8.84 -8.87
N PHE A 472 -15.39 9.52 -9.89
CA PHE A 472 -14.66 9.78 -11.16
C PHE A 472 -14.23 11.24 -11.36
N ARG A 473 -14.78 12.20 -10.60
CA ARG A 473 -14.34 13.60 -10.60
C ARG A 473 -14.49 14.21 -9.21
N PRO A 474 -13.65 15.19 -8.83
CA PRO A 474 -13.91 15.99 -7.64
C PRO A 474 -15.10 16.93 -7.88
N VAL A 475 -16.06 16.93 -6.95
CA VAL A 475 -17.26 17.77 -6.97
C VAL A 475 -17.05 19.05 -6.14
N ALA A 476 -16.33 18.94 -5.04
CA ALA A 476 -15.96 20.08 -4.20
C ALA A 476 -14.55 19.90 -3.61
N PRO A 477 -13.76 20.99 -3.44
CA PRO A 477 -12.45 20.90 -2.82
C PRO A 477 -12.57 20.51 -1.33
N ALA A 478 -11.53 19.85 -0.82
CA ALA A 478 -11.43 19.56 0.60
C ALA A 478 -11.34 20.84 1.43
N SER A 479 -11.92 20.82 2.62
CA SER A 479 -11.73 21.89 3.61
C SER A 479 -10.51 21.60 4.47
N TYR A 480 -9.61 22.57 4.57
CA TYR A 480 -8.40 22.51 5.40
C TYR A 480 -8.28 23.79 6.21
N ASP A 481 -7.71 23.68 7.42
CA ASP A 481 -7.19 24.83 8.14
C ASP A 481 -6.01 25.48 7.38
N ASP A 482 -5.67 26.72 7.73
CA ASP A 482 -4.67 27.51 7.00
C ASP A 482 -3.28 26.87 7.03
N ALA A 483 -2.90 26.26 8.15
CA ALA A 483 -1.61 25.60 8.32
C ALA A 483 -1.50 24.36 7.41
N THR A 484 -2.53 23.52 7.38
CA THR A 484 -2.57 22.31 6.55
C THR A 484 -2.66 22.69 5.08
N ARG A 485 -3.42 23.73 4.73
CA ARG A 485 -3.52 24.23 3.35
C ARG A 485 -2.16 24.63 2.78
N ALA A 486 -1.36 25.40 3.53
CA ALA A 486 -0.04 25.82 3.07
C ALA A 486 0.89 24.62 2.77
N VAL A 487 0.84 23.58 3.61
CA VAL A 487 1.60 22.33 3.41
C VAL A 487 1.11 21.58 2.15
N ARG A 488 -0.21 21.49 1.96
CA ARG A 488 -0.83 20.84 0.79
C ARG A 488 -0.51 21.57 -0.52
N GLU A 489 -0.55 22.90 -0.53
CA GLU A 489 -0.19 23.70 -1.71
C GLU A 489 1.27 23.51 -2.13
N ALA A 490 2.19 23.46 -1.16
CA ALA A 490 3.59 23.15 -1.44
C ALA A 490 3.75 21.74 -2.02
N PHE A 491 3.00 20.77 -1.50
CA PHE A 491 2.98 19.40 -2.01
C PHE A 491 2.44 19.32 -3.45
N TRP A 492 1.35 20.04 -3.78
CA TRP A 492 0.78 20.07 -5.13
C TRP A 492 1.71 20.72 -6.13
N LYS A 493 2.33 21.85 -5.79
CA LYS A 493 3.35 22.49 -6.66
C LYS A 493 4.49 21.53 -7.00
N GLU A 494 4.95 20.73 -6.02
CA GLU A 494 5.98 19.71 -6.27
C GLU A 494 5.43 18.52 -7.09
N SER A 495 4.15 18.17 -6.91
CA SER A 495 3.46 17.13 -7.71
C SER A 495 3.41 17.52 -9.18
N GLU A 496 3.01 18.76 -9.49
CA GLU A 496 2.95 19.29 -10.85
C GLU A 496 4.34 19.37 -11.49
N ARG A 497 5.36 19.81 -10.74
CA ARG A 497 6.76 19.78 -11.21
C ARG A 497 7.23 18.35 -11.51
N ALA A 498 6.78 17.37 -10.73
CA ALA A 498 7.00 15.96 -11.00
C ALA A 498 6.14 15.42 -12.16
N GLY A 499 5.20 16.18 -12.71
CA GLY A 499 4.32 15.72 -13.79
C GLY A 499 3.16 14.85 -13.30
N ASN A 500 2.90 14.84 -11.99
CA ASN A 500 1.76 14.17 -11.39
C ASN A 500 0.55 15.13 -11.42
N PRO A 501 -0.69 14.61 -11.48
CA PRO A 501 -1.88 15.44 -11.44
C PRO A 501 -2.05 16.12 -10.07
N PRO A 502 -2.61 17.33 -10.02
CA PRO A 502 -2.87 18.07 -8.78
C PRO A 502 -4.22 17.66 -8.15
N PHE A 503 -4.60 16.38 -8.19
CA PHE A 503 -5.86 15.92 -7.60
C PHE A 503 -5.70 15.71 -6.10
N ASP A 504 -6.68 16.18 -5.34
CA ASP A 504 -6.74 15.99 -3.89
C ASP A 504 -7.61 14.77 -3.55
N PRO A 505 -7.05 13.68 -3.01
CA PRO A 505 -7.85 12.51 -2.62
C PRO A 505 -8.83 12.79 -1.47
N ASN A 506 -8.65 13.87 -0.70
CA ASN A 506 -9.58 14.23 0.38
C ASN A 506 -10.68 15.21 -0.09
N ALA A 507 -10.66 15.62 -1.36
CA ALA A 507 -11.77 16.36 -1.95
C ALA A 507 -13.06 15.53 -1.89
N ASP A 508 -14.21 16.17 -2.09
CA ASP A 508 -15.44 15.42 -2.26
C ASP A 508 -15.47 14.82 -3.67
N TRP A 509 -15.37 13.49 -3.74
CA TRP A 509 -15.40 12.73 -4.99
C TRP A 509 -16.78 12.14 -5.32
N ILE A 510 -17.75 12.25 -4.42
CA ILE A 510 -19.03 11.56 -4.59
C ILE A 510 -19.91 12.37 -5.54
N ASP A 511 -20.18 11.83 -6.74
CA ASP A 511 -21.17 12.42 -7.63
C ASP A 511 -22.60 12.11 -7.13
N TYR A 512 -23.17 13.03 -6.37
CA TYR A 512 -24.50 12.90 -5.77
C TYR A 512 -25.62 12.79 -6.82
N GLU A 513 -25.50 13.50 -7.94
CA GLU A 513 -26.52 13.51 -9.00
C GLU A 513 -26.71 12.11 -9.61
N LEU A 514 -25.60 11.40 -9.84
CA LEU A 514 -25.64 10.01 -10.29
C LEU A 514 -26.27 9.08 -9.26
N ALA A 515 -26.10 9.33 -7.96
CA ALA A 515 -26.81 8.60 -6.92
C ALA A 515 -28.30 8.99 -6.80
N GLY A 516 -28.75 10.03 -7.51
CA GLY A 516 -30.09 10.61 -7.33
C GLY A 516 -30.26 11.36 -6.01
N ALA A 517 -29.17 11.89 -5.46
CA ALA A 517 -29.12 12.70 -4.25
C ALA A 517 -28.82 14.17 -4.60
N THR A 518 -29.29 15.12 -3.78
CA THR A 518 -28.95 16.55 -3.98
C THR A 518 -27.67 16.96 -3.26
N GLY A 519 -27.20 16.12 -2.32
CA GLY A 519 -25.98 16.31 -1.56
C GLY A 519 -25.74 15.18 -0.55
N PRO A 520 -24.79 15.35 0.38
CA PRO A 520 -24.41 14.32 1.35
C PRO A 520 -25.57 13.82 2.23
N ALA A 521 -26.48 14.71 2.61
CA ALA A 521 -27.60 14.40 3.50
C ALA A 521 -28.61 13.40 2.88
N ASP A 522 -28.78 13.44 1.55
CA ASP A 522 -29.74 12.59 0.85
C ASP A 522 -29.13 11.24 0.43
N LEU A 523 -27.84 11.00 0.72
CA LEU A 523 -27.14 9.83 0.22
C LEU A 523 -27.49 8.55 0.98
N LEU A 524 -27.70 8.64 2.30
CA LEU A 524 -28.01 7.47 3.14
C LEU A 524 -29.28 6.73 2.67
N PRO A 525 -30.43 7.40 2.43
CA PRO A 525 -31.61 6.73 1.89
C PRO A 525 -31.33 6.00 0.57
N ARG A 526 -30.54 6.59 -0.34
CA ARG A 526 -30.15 5.97 -1.61
C ARG A 526 -29.30 4.72 -1.42
N MET A 527 -28.38 4.75 -0.46
CA MET A 527 -27.57 3.58 -0.10
C MET A 527 -28.46 2.47 0.46
N VAL A 528 -29.33 2.79 1.42
CA VAL A 528 -30.26 1.82 2.03
C VAL A 528 -31.17 1.19 0.97
N ASP A 529 -31.74 1.99 0.07
CA ASP A 529 -32.57 1.49 -1.03
C ASP A 529 -31.80 0.50 -1.91
N ALA A 530 -30.56 0.82 -2.29
CA ALA A 530 -29.72 -0.07 -3.10
C ALA A 530 -29.39 -1.39 -2.38
N LEU A 531 -29.17 -1.36 -1.07
CA LEU A 531 -28.93 -2.56 -0.26
C LEU A 531 -30.18 -3.44 -0.13
N ARG A 532 -31.37 -2.83 0.01
CA ARG A 532 -32.65 -3.54 0.06
C ARG A 532 -32.96 -4.29 -1.25
N GLN A 533 -32.67 -3.69 -2.41
CA GLN A 533 -32.91 -4.35 -3.70
C GLN A 533 -32.17 -5.68 -3.85
N VAL A 534 -31.04 -5.85 -3.14
CA VAL A 534 -30.20 -7.06 -3.18
C VAL A 534 -30.29 -7.89 -1.89
N GLU A 535 -31.19 -7.53 -0.97
CA GLU A 535 -31.43 -8.21 0.31
C GLU A 535 -30.17 -8.33 1.19
N ILE A 536 -29.34 -7.29 1.28
CA ILE A 536 -28.17 -7.26 2.18
C ILE A 536 -28.34 -6.26 3.33
N ASP A 537 -29.42 -5.48 3.34
CA ASP A 537 -29.65 -4.45 4.34
C ASP A 537 -29.75 -5.01 5.77
N GLU A 538 -30.33 -6.20 5.96
CA GLU A 538 -30.33 -6.90 7.27
C GLU A 538 -28.92 -7.29 7.74
N ASP A 539 -28.05 -7.71 6.81
CA ASP A 539 -26.65 -8.03 7.11
C ASP A 539 -25.90 -6.76 7.57
N ILE A 540 -26.08 -5.64 6.86
CA ILE A 540 -25.45 -4.37 7.20
C ILE A 540 -26.03 -3.79 8.50
N TYR A 541 -27.34 -3.91 8.72
CA TYR A 541 -27.98 -3.56 9.99
C TYR A 541 -27.37 -4.33 11.16
N SER A 542 -27.16 -5.64 10.99
CA SER A 542 -26.53 -6.50 12.01
C SER A 542 -25.07 -6.11 12.27
N LEU A 543 -24.32 -5.73 11.23
CA LEU A 543 -22.98 -5.16 11.41
C LEU A 543 -23.02 -3.82 12.17
N GLY A 544 -24.03 -3.00 11.89
CA GLY A 544 -24.25 -1.73 12.57
C GLY A 544 -24.55 -1.87 14.06
N LEU A 545 -25.41 -2.81 14.43
CA LEU A 545 -25.67 -3.15 15.83
C LEU A 545 -24.41 -3.54 16.61
N ARG A 546 -23.44 -4.18 15.93
CA ARG A 546 -22.14 -4.56 16.49
C ARG A 546 -21.08 -3.45 16.37
N GLY A 547 -21.40 -2.37 15.67
CA GLY A 547 -20.54 -1.19 15.52
C GLY A 547 -20.61 -0.28 16.74
N THR A 548 -19.66 0.65 16.83
CA THR A 548 -19.56 1.67 17.88
C THR A 548 -19.75 3.06 17.29
N ILE A 549 -20.09 4.03 18.15
CA ILE A 549 -20.26 5.44 17.75
C ILE A 549 -19.51 6.30 18.76
N ASP A 550 -18.78 7.29 18.26
CA ASP A 550 -18.22 8.36 19.09
C ASP A 550 -19.29 9.42 19.38
N ALA A 551 -19.76 9.47 20.63
CA ALA A 551 -20.77 10.43 21.06
C ALA A 551 -20.32 11.89 20.93
N ALA A 552 -19.01 12.18 20.90
CA ALA A 552 -18.51 13.53 20.68
C ALA A 552 -18.71 13.99 19.23
N GLN A 553 -18.67 13.06 18.27
CA GLN A 553 -18.88 13.35 16.85
C GLN A 553 -20.36 13.31 16.44
N ARG A 554 -21.16 12.48 17.11
CA ARG A 554 -22.58 12.22 16.79
C ARG A 554 -23.47 12.28 18.05
N PRO A 555 -23.54 13.42 18.75
CA PRO A 555 -24.30 13.54 20.00
C PRO A 555 -25.80 13.31 19.81
N ASP A 556 -26.34 13.72 18.67
CA ASP A 556 -27.75 13.56 18.30
C ASP A 556 -28.16 12.08 18.18
N LEU A 557 -27.31 11.23 17.61
CA LEU A 557 -27.57 9.81 17.50
C LEU A 557 -27.39 9.12 18.86
N ALA A 558 -26.39 9.50 19.64
CA ALA A 558 -26.19 8.99 21.00
C ALA A 558 -27.43 9.22 21.88
N ASP A 559 -28.00 10.43 21.86
CA ASP A 559 -29.22 10.77 22.61
C ASP A 559 -30.43 9.94 22.16
N LYS A 560 -30.59 9.72 20.85
CA LYS A 560 -31.68 8.87 20.33
C LYS A 560 -31.50 7.41 20.71
N ILE A 561 -30.27 6.91 20.76
CA ILE A 561 -29.98 5.55 21.23
C ILE A 561 -30.25 5.42 22.73
N LEU A 562 -29.97 6.44 23.53
CA LEU A 562 -30.39 6.48 24.94
C LEU A 562 -31.91 6.48 25.09
N LYS A 563 -32.64 7.17 24.22
CA LYS A 563 -34.10 7.08 24.17
C LYS A 563 -34.57 5.65 23.83
N ALA A 564 -33.92 4.99 22.86
CA ALA A 564 -34.19 3.60 22.52
C ALA A 564 -33.93 2.65 23.69
N ARG A 565 -32.84 2.86 24.46
CA ARG A 565 -32.55 2.13 25.70
C ARG A 565 -33.70 2.22 26.70
N HIS A 566 -34.20 3.43 26.96
CA HIS A 566 -35.31 3.65 27.88
C HIS A 566 -36.59 2.96 27.41
N THR A 567 -36.94 3.10 26.12
CA THR A 567 -38.11 2.42 25.53
C THR A 567 -37.99 0.90 25.61
N LEU A 568 -36.82 0.33 25.29
CA LEU A 568 -36.56 -1.10 25.39
C LEU A 568 -36.76 -1.58 26.84
N HIS A 569 -36.15 -0.92 27.82
CA HIS A 569 -36.29 -1.31 29.23
C HIS A 569 -37.72 -1.22 29.74
N GLY A 570 -38.52 -0.25 29.27
CA GLY A 570 -39.95 -0.20 29.56
C GLY A 570 -40.69 -1.44 29.04
N ARG A 571 -40.35 -1.94 27.83
CA ARG A 571 -40.96 -3.14 27.26
C ARG A 571 -40.46 -4.44 27.91
N LEU A 572 -39.21 -4.47 28.39
CA LEU A 572 -38.65 -5.62 29.11
C LEU A 572 -39.40 -5.93 30.42
N GLN A 573 -40.18 -4.99 30.95
CA GLN A 573 -41.04 -5.23 32.13
C GLN A 573 -42.27 -6.11 31.85
N ASN A 574 -42.60 -6.36 30.57
CA ASN A 574 -43.69 -7.27 30.20
C ASN A 574 -43.32 -8.72 30.55
N GLU A 575 -44.26 -9.48 31.11
CA GLU A 575 -44.10 -10.90 31.46
C GLU A 575 -43.55 -11.74 30.31
N ALA A 576 -43.85 -11.39 29.05
CA ALA A 576 -43.33 -12.08 27.88
C ALA A 576 -41.80 -12.09 27.83
N TYR A 577 -41.12 -11.05 28.33
CA TYR A 577 -39.66 -10.91 28.28
C TYR A 577 -38.99 -11.08 29.65
N ALA A 578 -39.76 -11.39 30.69
CA ALA A 578 -39.26 -11.57 32.04
C ALA A 578 -38.19 -12.67 32.09
N GLY A 579 -37.03 -12.35 32.66
CA GLY A 579 -35.91 -13.28 32.81
C GLY A 579 -35.11 -13.55 31.54
N LEU A 580 -35.36 -12.87 30.41
CA LEU A 580 -34.53 -13.01 29.20
C LEU A 580 -33.28 -12.13 29.22
N VAL A 581 -33.33 -11.00 29.93
CA VAL A 581 -32.24 -10.02 30.04
C VAL A 581 -31.98 -9.74 31.52
N GLU A 582 -30.72 -9.84 31.92
CA GLU A 582 -30.23 -9.38 33.21
C GLU A 582 -29.70 -7.94 33.06
N PRO A 583 -30.39 -6.91 33.57
CA PRO A 583 -29.97 -5.53 33.41
C PRO A 583 -28.67 -5.25 34.17
N PHE A 584 -27.88 -4.28 33.71
CA PHE A 584 -26.70 -3.87 34.45
C PHE A 584 -27.08 -3.08 35.70
N ASN A 585 -26.73 -3.63 36.86
CA ASN A 585 -26.89 -3.00 38.17
C ASN A 585 -25.54 -3.02 38.91
N GLY A 586 -25.05 -1.84 39.29
CA GLY A 586 -23.75 -1.67 39.96
C GLY A 586 -23.66 -2.34 41.33
N ASP A 587 -24.79 -2.54 42.00
CA ASP A 587 -24.86 -3.06 43.37
C ASP A 587 -25.05 -4.59 43.41
N LEU A 588 -25.29 -5.23 42.26
CA LEU A 588 -25.55 -6.67 42.16
C LEU A 588 -24.48 -7.38 41.31
N TYR A 589 -24.21 -8.63 41.67
CA TYR A 589 -23.37 -9.51 40.87
C TYR A 589 -24.19 -10.09 39.72
N ASN A 590 -23.72 -9.91 38.48
CA ASN A 590 -24.43 -10.43 37.30
C ASN A 590 -23.84 -11.79 36.92
N LYS A 591 -24.62 -12.86 37.11
CA LYS A 591 -24.22 -14.25 36.82
C LYS A 591 -24.00 -14.54 35.34
N ASN A 592 -24.49 -13.67 34.45
CA ASN A 592 -24.33 -13.76 33.00
C ASN A 592 -23.12 -12.94 32.49
N LEU A 593 -22.45 -12.18 33.36
CA LEU A 593 -21.19 -11.52 33.05
C LEU A 593 -20.01 -12.39 33.50
N SER A 594 -18.88 -12.22 32.84
CA SER A 594 -17.63 -12.81 33.31
C SER A 594 -17.17 -12.18 34.63
N VAL A 595 -16.27 -12.84 35.37
CA VAL A 595 -15.66 -12.23 36.56
C VAL A 595 -14.91 -10.94 36.18
N ALA A 596 -14.28 -10.89 35.00
CA ALA A 596 -13.64 -9.67 34.49
C ALA A 596 -14.65 -8.53 34.29
N GLU A 597 -15.75 -8.79 33.59
CA GLU A 597 -16.80 -7.80 33.36
C GLU A 597 -17.49 -7.38 34.66
N ASN A 598 -17.66 -8.30 35.62
CA ASN A 598 -18.17 -7.98 36.94
C ASN A 598 -17.19 -7.14 37.76
N LEU A 599 -15.88 -7.36 37.65
CA LEU A 599 -14.88 -6.57 38.37
C LEU A 599 -14.74 -5.17 37.77
N LEU A 600 -14.61 -5.09 36.44
CA LEU A 600 -14.43 -3.85 35.71
C LEU A 600 -15.71 -2.99 35.70
N PHE A 601 -16.87 -3.64 35.50
CA PHE A 601 -18.20 -3.04 35.36
C PHE A 601 -18.24 -1.81 34.44
N GLY A 602 -17.60 -1.97 33.28
CA GLY A 602 -17.48 -0.97 32.25
C GLY A 602 -16.88 -1.56 30.98
N THR A 603 -16.81 -0.76 29.93
CA THR A 603 -16.20 -1.15 28.66
C THR A 603 -14.78 -0.61 28.58
N PRO A 604 -13.76 -1.47 28.40
CA PRO A 604 -12.38 -1.02 28.30
C PRO A 604 -12.12 -0.31 26.97
N LEU A 605 -11.37 0.78 27.02
CA LEU A 605 -10.86 1.51 25.86
C LEU A 605 -9.41 1.07 25.61
N GLY A 606 -9.17 0.35 24.51
CA GLY A 606 -7.85 -0.18 24.16
C GLY A 606 -7.58 -1.57 24.76
N LYS A 607 -6.31 -2.00 24.76
CA LYS A 607 -5.94 -3.40 25.08
C LYS A 607 -5.66 -3.69 26.55
N GLN A 608 -5.46 -2.67 27.38
CA GLN A 608 -4.91 -2.84 28.74
C GLN A 608 -5.82 -3.67 29.64
N PHE A 609 -7.12 -3.36 29.66
CA PHE A 609 -8.13 -4.08 30.44
C PHE A 609 -8.97 -5.04 29.58
N ASP A 610 -8.57 -5.27 28.33
CA ASP A 610 -9.30 -6.13 27.40
C ASP A 610 -8.85 -7.59 27.52
N GLY A 611 -9.82 -8.50 27.48
CA GLY A 611 -9.63 -9.94 27.54
C GLY A 611 -8.71 -10.38 28.69
N ASP A 612 -7.65 -11.11 28.36
CA ASP A 612 -6.72 -11.68 29.36
C ASP A 612 -5.79 -10.66 30.00
N ASN A 613 -5.62 -9.47 29.39
CA ASN A 613 -4.64 -8.49 29.86
C ASN A 613 -5.04 -7.91 31.23
N ILE A 614 -6.34 -7.88 31.54
CA ILE A 614 -6.87 -7.45 32.84
C ILE A 614 -6.25 -8.22 34.00
N ALA A 615 -5.96 -9.51 33.80
CA ALA A 615 -5.41 -10.37 34.84
C ALA A 615 -3.96 -10.02 35.21
N ALA A 616 -3.20 -9.50 34.24
CA ALA A 616 -1.80 -9.15 34.39
C ALA A 616 -1.59 -7.66 34.71
N ASP A 617 -2.65 -6.85 34.70
CA ASP A 617 -2.53 -5.41 34.92
C ASP A 617 -2.09 -5.10 36.37
N PRO A 618 -1.05 -4.27 36.57
CA PRO A 618 -0.52 -3.95 37.90
C PRO A 618 -1.55 -3.28 38.82
N TYR A 619 -2.44 -2.44 38.28
CA TYR A 619 -3.46 -1.76 39.06
C TYR A 619 -4.54 -2.76 39.51
N VAL A 620 -5.03 -3.60 38.60
CA VAL A 620 -5.97 -4.69 38.95
C VAL A 620 -5.39 -5.59 40.03
N GLN A 621 -4.12 -5.99 39.90
CA GLN A 621 -3.42 -6.80 40.90
C GLN A 621 -3.38 -6.11 42.27
N SER A 622 -3.13 -4.79 42.31
CA SER A 622 -3.12 -4.03 43.56
C SER A 622 -4.50 -4.00 44.22
N VAL A 623 -5.58 -3.89 43.43
CA VAL A 623 -6.96 -3.92 43.93
C VAL A 623 -7.30 -5.30 44.49
N LEU A 624 -6.97 -6.37 43.76
CA LEU A 624 -7.20 -7.74 44.21
C LEU A 624 -6.43 -8.10 45.48
N GLN A 625 -5.23 -7.55 45.66
CA GLN A 625 -4.45 -7.72 46.89
C GLN A 625 -5.06 -6.95 48.05
N ALA A 626 -5.48 -5.70 47.82
CA ALA A 626 -6.09 -4.86 48.85
C ALA A 626 -7.44 -5.41 49.34
N THR A 627 -8.21 -6.07 48.47
CA THR A 627 -9.51 -6.68 48.82
C THR A 627 -9.40 -8.14 49.28
N GLY A 628 -8.20 -8.74 49.23
CA GLY A 628 -7.97 -10.15 49.57
C GLY A 628 -8.40 -11.15 48.50
N LEU A 629 -9.00 -10.69 47.39
CA LEU A 629 -9.58 -11.53 46.34
C LEU A 629 -8.53 -12.25 45.47
N ASN A 630 -7.27 -11.79 45.49
CA ASN A 630 -6.20 -12.37 44.67
C ASN A 630 -6.01 -13.89 44.91
N LEU A 631 -5.90 -14.31 46.18
CA LEU A 631 -5.67 -15.72 46.51
C LEU A 631 -6.88 -16.60 46.15
N ASP A 632 -8.08 -16.05 46.34
CA ASP A 632 -9.34 -16.73 46.01
C ASP A 632 -9.47 -17.01 44.51
N LEU A 633 -9.18 -16.00 43.67
CA LEU A 633 -9.19 -16.18 42.21
C LEU A 633 -8.09 -17.14 41.75
N GLN A 634 -6.91 -17.14 42.39
CA GLN A 634 -5.88 -18.12 42.08
C GLN A 634 -6.33 -19.56 42.38
N ARG A 635 -7.00 -19.78 43.53
CA ARG A 635 -7.60 -21.09 43.87
C ARG A 635 -8.71 -21.47 42.90
N MET A 636 -9.55 -20.52 42.53
CA MET A 636 -10.60 -20.71 41.53
C MET A 636 -10.00 -21.11 40.17
N GLY A 637 -8.90 -20.45 39.74
CA GLY A 637 -8.23 -20.76 38.48
C GLY A 637 -7.61 -22.16 38.47
N LEU A 638 -7.04 -22.60 39.59
CA LEU A 638 -6.57 -23.98 39.75
C LEU A 638 -7.73 -24.97 39.66
N SER A 639 -8.84 -24.72 40.34
CA SER A 639 -10.03 -25.57 40.29
C SER A 639 -10.62 -25.65 38.87
N ILE A 640 -10.73 -24.52 38.15
CA ILE A 640 -11.19 -24.48 36.76
C ILE A 640 -10.24 -25.33 35.89
N ALA A 641 -8.93 -25.17 36.03
CA ALA A 641 -7.95 -25.94 35.26
C ALA A 641 -8.10 -27.46 35.51
N GLU A 642 -8.24 -27.87 36.76
CA GLU A 642 -8.45 -29.27 37.15
C GLU A 642 -9.73 -29.83 36.53
N THR A 643 -10.86 -29.13 36.71
CA THR A 643 -12.16 -29.55 36.16
C THR A 643 -12.16 -29.60 34.63
N MET A 644 -11.51 -28.65 33.95
CA MET A 644 -11.42 -28.67 32.49
C MET A 644 -10.55 -29.81 31.97
N VAL A 645 -9.40 -30.09 32.60
CA VAL A 645 -8.56 -31.22 32.20
C VAL A 645 -9.27 -32.55 32.45
N GLU A 646 -10.06 -32.66 33.53
CA GLU A 646 -10.89 -33.83 33.80
C GLU A 646 -12.01 -34.00 32.77
N LEU A 647 -12.83 -32.96 32.54
CA LEU A 647 -13.98 -32.98 31.63
C LEU A 647 -13.60 -33.25 30.17
N PHE A 648 -12.47 -32.71 29.72
CA PHE A 648 -12.02 -32.82 28.33
C PHE A 648 -10.95 -33.91 28.13
N SER A 649 -10.62 -34.69 29.17
CA SER A 649 -9.68 -35.81 29.04
C SER A 649 -10.22 -36.88 28.09
N GLY A 650 -9.57 -37.04 26.93
CA GLY A 650 -9.90 -38.08 25.95
C GLY A 650 -10.81 -37.62 24.81
N LEU A 651 -11.17 -36.33 24.74
CA LEU A 651 -11.88 -35.75 23.59
C LEU A 651 -10.90 -35.30 22.50
N SER A 652 -11.34 -35.39 21.24
CA SER A 652 -10.60 -34.83 20.08
C SER A 652 -10.58 -33.29 20.14
N PRO A 653 -9.50 -32.62 19.69
CA PRO A 653 -9.43 -31.15 19.58
C PRO A 653 -10.61 -30.50 18.84
N ASP A 654 -11.17 -31.20 17.85
CA ASP A 654 -12.29 -30.72 17.02
C ASP A 654 -13.67 -31.01 17.64
N ASN A 655 -13.73 -31.47 18.90
CA ASN A 655 -15.01 -31.79 19.52
C ASN A 655 -15.83 -30.51 19.77
N PRO A 656 -17.12 -30.45 19.35
CA PRO A 656 -17.98 -29.26 19.53
C PRO A 656 -18.12 -28.77 20.97
N LEU A 657 -17.88 -29.64 21.97
CA LEU A 657 -17.92 -29.27 23.38
C LEU A 657 -16.82 -28.25 23.76
N PHE A 658 -15.70 -28.21 23.02
CA PHE A 658 -14.64 -27.22 23.24
C PHE A 658 -15.14 -25.80 22.97
N GLU A 659 -15.84 -25.58 21.84
CA GLU A 659 -16.40 -24.27 21.50
C GLU A 659 -17.52 -23.84 22.46
N GLN A 660 -18.28 -24.80 22.97
CA GLN A 660 -19.45 -24.51 23.81
C GLN A 660 -19.07 -24.24 25.27
N TYR A 661 -18.10 -24.97 25.85
CA TYR A 661 -17.86 -25.00 27.30
C TYR A 661 -16.40 -24.84 27.74
N SER A 662 -15.42 -24.86 26.83
CA SER A 662 -14.00 -24.79 27.23
C SER A 662 -13.49 -23.34 27.34
N PHE A 663 -12.79 -23.06 28.44
CA PHE A 663 -12.03 -21.82 28.67
C PHE A 663 -10.61 -21.87 28.13
N ILE A 664 -10.16 -23.07 27.81
CA ILE A 664 -8.79 -23.42 27.41
C ILE A 664 -8.90 -23.96 25.99
N SER A 665 -8.13 -23.39 25.05
CA SER A 665 -8.15 -23.90 23.69
C SER A 665 -7.63 -25.35 23.66
N ALA A 666 -8.03 -26.13 22.66
CA ALA A 666 -7.55 -27.50 22.52
C ALA A 666 -6.00 -27.57 22.46
N ASP A 667 -5.36 -26.52 21.93
CA ASP A 667 -3.91 -26.37 21.85
C ASP A 667 -3.25 -26.03 23.20
N GLU A 668 -3.97 -25.37 24.10
CA GLU A 668 -3.47 -24.99 25.44
C GLU A 668 -3.62 -26.13 26.47
N LEU A 669 -4.58 -27.03 26.26
CA LEU A 669 -4.93 -28.11 27.19
C LEU A 669 -3.75 -29.04 27.57
N PRO A 670 -2.85 -29.45 26.65
CA PRO A 670 -1.66 -30.24 27.00
C PRO A 670 -0.73 -29.53 27.99
N ASN A 671 -0.57 -28.21 27.85
CA ASN A 671 0.30 -27.42 28.72
C ASN A 671 -0.28 -27.29 30.13
N VAL A 672 -1.59 -27.06 30.23
CA VAL A 672 -2.30 -27.01 31.52
C VAL A 672 -2.25 -28.39 32.20
N ARG A 673 -2.41 -29.48 31.46
CA ARG A 673 -2.28 -30.85 31.98
C ARG A 673 -0.89 -31.12 32.55
N LEU A 674 0.17 -30.69 31.86
CA LEU A 674 1.55 -30.83 32.33
C LEU A 674 1.78 -30.05 33.65
N LEU A 675 1.22 -28.84 33.75
CA LEU A 675 1.28 -28.02 34.96
C LEU A 675 0.62 -28.74 36.14
N LEU A 676 -0.62 -29.22 35.98
CA LEU A 676 -1.34 -29.94 37.03
C LEU A 676 -0.64 -31.24 37.46
N GLN A 677 -0.04 -31.99 36.52
CA GLN A 677 0.74 -33.19 36.83
C GLN A 677 1.97 -32.88 37.70
N ARG A 678 2.64 -31.73 37.47
CA ARG A 678 3.79 -31.29 38.29
C ARG A 678 3.37 -30.89 39.71
N LEU A 679 2.17 -30.37 39.88
CA LEU A 679 1.62 -29.96 41.18
C LEU A 679 1.23 -31.17 42.04
N GLY A 680 0.76 -32.26 41.41
CA GLY A 680 0.47 -33.51 42.10
C GLY A 680 -0.58 -33.38 43.21
N GLY A 681 -1.60 -32.55 43.00
CA GLY A 681 -2.68 -32.29 43.97
C GLY A 681 -2.28 -31.38 45.14
N LYS A 682 -1.10 -30.74 45.08
CA LYS A 682 -0.74 -29.68 46.03
C LYS A 682 -1.52 -28.40 45.71
N GLY A 683 -1.93 -27.68 46.75
CA GLY A 683 -2.68 -26.42 46.65
C GLY A 683 -1.93 -25.31 45.93
N ILE A 684 -2.60 -24.16 45.80
CA ILE A 684 -2.12 -22.99 45.04
C ILE A 684 -0.70 -22.52 45.46
N GLU A 685 -0.32 -22.77 46.71
CA GLU A 685 0.99 -22.41 47.27
C GLU A 685 2.15 -23.15 46.58
N ALA A 686 1.90 -24.31 45.96
CA ALA A 686 2.89 -25.08 45.21
C ALA A 686 3.05 -24.64 43.74
N VAL A 687 2.21 -23.72 43.25
CA VAL A 687 2.28 -23.21 41.88
C VAL A 687 3.47 -22.25 41.74
N PRO A 688 4.39 -22.49 40.79
CA PRO A 688 5.48 -21.56 40.50
C PRO A 688 4.97 -20.15 40.20
N GLU A 689 5.63 -19.13 40.73
CA GLU A 689 5.27 -17.72 40.49
C GLU A 689 5.18 -17.38 38.99
N THR A 690 5.95 -18.06 38.14
CA THR A 690 5.93 -17.89 36.68
C THR A 690 4.64 -18.37 36.01
N ASP A 691 3.92 -19.32 36.62
CA ASP A 691 2.71 -19.94 36.05
C ASP A 691 1.42 -19.36 36.66
N ARG A 692 1.51 -18.65 37.80
CA ARG A 692 0.35 -18.02 38.46
C ARG A 692 -0.40 -17.01 37.58
N PRO A 693 0.25 -16.12 36.80
CA PRO A 693 -0.47 -15.22 35.92
C PRO A 693 -1.33 -15.93 34.86
N ARG A 694 -0.89 -17.11 34.39
CA ARG A 694 -1.64 -17.91 33.42
C ARG A 694 -2.85 -18.62 34.03
N LEU A 695 -2.75 -19.07 35.28
CA LEU A 695 -3.93 -19.60 35.99
C LEU A 695 -4.92 -18.48 36.32
N MET A 696 -4.42 -17.28 36.57
CA MET A 696 -5.25 -16.12 36.89
C MET A 696 -6.14 -15.67 35.74
N THR A 697 -5.82 -15.96 34.47
CA THR A 697 -6.71 -15.60 33.35
C THR A 697 -7.99 -16.44 33.30
N LEU A 698 -7.98 -17.66 33.84
CA LEU A 698 -9.13 -18.58 33.77
C LEU A 698 -10.36 -18.06 34.56
N PRO A 699 -10.24 -17.62 35.83
CA PRO A 699 -11.33 -16.98 36.54
C PRO A 699 -11.89 -15.76 35.81
N PHE A 700 -11.05 -14.94 35.18
CA PHE A 700 -11.51 -13.74 34.48
C PHE A 700 -12.40 -14.05 33.27
N ARG A 701 -12.23 -15.21 32.62
CA ARG A 701 -13.11 -15.71 31.55
C ARG A 701 -14.37 -16.41 32.08
N TYR A 702 -14.44 -16.70 33.38
CA TYR A 702 -15.49 -17.49 33.99
C TYR A 702 -16.83 -16.75 34.06
N ILE A 703 -17.89 -17.38 33.56
CA ILE A 703 -19.29 -16.92 33.63
C ILE A 703 -20.12 -18.00 34.34
N GLU A 704 -20.68 -17.70 35.51
CA GLU A 704 -21.37 -18.68 36.35
C GLU A 704 -22.59 -19.31 35.63
N ALA A 705 -23.43 -18.50 34.99
CA ALA A 705 -24.66 -18.98 34.34
C ALA A 705 -24.39 -19.88 33.12
N ARG A 706 -23.28 -19.64 32.40
CA ARG A 706 -22.88 -20.41 31.21
C ARG A 706 -22.20 -21.73 31.58
N HIS A 707 -21.25 -21.68 32.51
CA HIS A 707 -20.35 -22.81 32.76
C HIS A 707 -20.75 -23.65 33.96
N ARG A 708 -21.55 -23.09 34.89
CA ARG A 708 -22.24 -23.82 35.97
C ARG A 708 -21.32 -24.70 36.81
N LEU A 709 -20.11 -24.20 37.12
CA LEU A 709 -19.17 -24.93 37.98
C LEU A 709 -19.45 -24.72 39.47
N GLY A 710 -20.35 -23.79 39.84
CA GLY A 710 -20.71 -23.55 41.25
C GLY A 710 -19.56 -22.96 42.07
N LEU A 711 -18.64 -22.25 41.43
CA LEU A 711 -17.43 -21.70 42.06
C LEU A 711 -17.63 -20.32 42.68
N ILE A 712 -18.78 -19.69 42.43
CA ILE A 712 -19.13 -18.36 42.95
C ILE A 712 -20.36 -18.49 43.86
N ASP A 713 -20.13 -18.46 45.17
CA ASP A 713 -21.17 -18.38 46.19
C ASP A 713 -21.48 -16.92 46.58
N ALA A 714 -22.48 -16.71 47.44
CA ALA A 714 -22.89 -15.36 47.86
C ALA A 714 -21.78 -14.57 48.56
N GLU A 715 -20.83 -15.24 49.22
CA GLU A 715 -19.68 -14.59 49.85
C GLU A 715 -18.67 -14.10 48.80
N MET A 716 -18.39 -14.93 47.79
CA MET A 716 -17.55 -14.56 46.64
C MET A 716 -18.18 -13.43 45.83
N GLU A 717 -19.50 -13.46 45.59
CA GLU A 717 -20.24 -12.37 44.96
C GLU A 717 -19.99 -11.04 45.69
N GLY A 718 -20.15 -11.03 47.02
CA GLY A 718 -19.91 -9.85 47.86
C GLY A 718 -18.46 -9.34 47.79
N ARG A 719 -17.47 -10.25 47.77
CA ARG A 719 -16.05 -9.87 47.65
C ARG A 719 -15.69 -9.33 46.28
N ILE A 720 -16.23 -9.88 45.20
CA ILE A 720 -16.06 -9.35 43.84
C ILE A 720 -16.68 -7.96 43.72
N LEU A 721 -17.86 -7.75 44.31
CA LEU A 721 -18.50 -6.43 44.37
C LEU A 721 -17.67 -5.41 45.17
N ALA A 722 -17.12 -5.80 46.32
CA ALA A 722 -16.21 -4.94 47.08
C ALA A 722 -14.96 -4.58 46.26
N ALA A 723 -14.40 -5.53 45.50
CA ALA A 723 -13.28 -5.29 44.61
C ALA A 723 -13.65 -4.37 43.42
N ARG A 724 -14.86 -4.48 42.86
CA ARG A 724 -15.39 -3.55 41.84
C ARG A 724 -15.42 -2.12 42.36
N HIS A 725 -15.99 -1.89 43.55
CA HIS A 725 -16.04 -0.55 44.13
C HIS A 725 -14.64 0.00 44.40
N ALA A 726 -13.74 -0.82 44.96
CA ALA A 726 -12.34 -0.44 45.18
C ALA A 726 -11.60 -0.12 43.86
N PHE A 727 -11.89 -0.86 42.79
CA PHE A 727 -11.36 -0.59 41.44
C PHE A 727 -11.86 0.76 40.90
N ALA A 728 -13.16 1.03 40.97
CA ALA A 728 -13.73 2.26 40.43
C ALA A 728 -13.29 3.51 41.23
N GLU A 729 -13.31 3.45 42.56
CA GLU A 729 -12.94 4.57 43.43
C GLU A 729 -11.43 4.86 43.42
N GLY A 730 -10.61 3.81 43.38
CA GLY A 730 -9.16 3.90 43.40
C GLY A 730 -8.51 4.16 42.04
N LEU A 731 -9.29 4.25 40.95
CA LEU A 731 -8.74 4.29 39.59
C LEU A 731 -7.88 5.56 39.38
N PRO A 732 -6.57 5.43 39.08
CA PRO A 732 -5.68 6.55 38.85
C PRO A 732 -6.18 7.47 37.75
N ALA A 733 -5.93 8.79 37.87
CA ALA A 733 -6.42 9.78 36.91
C ALA A 733 -6.00 9.47 35.45
N GLU A 734 -4.80 8.90 35.26
CA GLU A 734 -4.26 8.48 33.96
C GLU A 734 -5.03 7.30 33.34
N LEU A 735 -5.65 6.45 34.18
CA LEU A 735 -6.39 5.27 33.74
C LEU A 735 -7.91 5.50 33.65
N ARG A 736 -8.41 6.64 34.13
CA ARG A 736 -9.85 6.98 34.02
C ARG A 736 -10.34 7.13 32.59
N SER A 737 -9.45 7.50 31.66
CA SER A 737 -9.79 7.60 30.24
C SER A 737 -9.74 6.27 29.48
N VAL A 738 -9.34 5.16 30.14
CA VAL A 738 -9.23 3.84 29.49
C VAL A 738 -10.37 2.89 29.85
N VAL A 739 -11.37 3.34 30.62
CA VAL A 739 -12.58 2.58 30.95
C VAL A 739 -13.80 3.50 30.90
N GLU A 740 -14.82 3.13 30.14
CA GLU A 740 -16.14 3.76 30.22
C GLU A 740 -17.06 2.91 31.10
N PHE A 741 -17.27 3.35 32.34
CA PHE A 741 -18.14 2.66 33.29
C PHE A 741 -19.60 2.65 32.83
N TYR A 742 -20.32 1.57 33.18
CA TYR A 742 -21.74 1.45 32.84
C TYR A 742 -22.58 2.44 33.65
N ASP A 743 -23.26 3.33 32.94
CA ASP A 743 -24.22 4.28 33.49
C ASP A 743 -25.46 4.30 32.59
N PHE A 744 -26.63 4.03 33.19
CA PHE A 744 -27.88 3.92 32.44
C PHE A 744 -28.29 5.23 31.76
N GLN A 745 -27.88 6.38 32.30
CA GLN A 745 -28.21 7.70 31.77
C GLN A 745 -27.17 8.21 30.76
N ARG A 746 -26.00 7.57 30.67
CA ARG A 746 -24.91 8.01 29.78
C ARG A 746 -24.70 7.03 28.63
N TYR A 747 -24.40 7.58 27.46
CA TYR A 747 -23.98 6.78 26.30
C TYR A 747 -22.53 6.32 26.48
N ASN A 748 -22.25 5.07 26.15
CA ASN A 748 -20.92 4.49 26.21
C ASN A 748 -20.35 4.36 24.79
N SER A 749 -19.34 5.15 24.45
CA SER A 749 -18.74 5.20 23.11
C SER A 749 -17.86 3.99 22.79
N ALA A 750 -17.42 3.27 23.81
CA ALA A 750 -16.64 2.04 23.66
C ALA A 750 -17.54 0.80 23.41
N ALA A 751 -18.79 0.85 23.86
CA ALA A 751 -19.75 -0.24 23.72
C ALA A 751 -20.45 -0.22 22.35
N THR A 752 -20.90 -1.40 21.92
CA THR A 752 -21.64 -1.53 20.65
C THR A 752 -22.98 -0.81 20.71
N LEU A 753 -23.58 -0.51 19.56
CA LEU A 753 -24.94 0.02 19.49
C LEU A 753 -25.92 -0.91 20.20
N GLN A 754 -25.82 -2.22 19.99
CA GLN A 754 -26.66 -3.21 20.64
C GLN A 754 -26.50 -3.19 22.16
N ASP A 755 -25.27 -3.15 22.68
CA ASP A 755 -25.02 -3.10 24.13
C ASP A 755 -25.50 -1.79 24.74
N ASN A 756 -25.36 -0.68 24.01
CA ASN A 756 -25.90 0.60 24.44
C ASN A 756 -27.43 0.60 24.51
N ILE A 757 -28.13 -0.08 23.61
CA ILE A 757 -29.60 -0.17 23.64
C ILE A 757 -30.05 -1.16 24.71
N LEU A 758 -29.41 -2.34 24.78
CA LEU A 758 -29.78 -3.43 25.67
C LEU A 758 -29.46 -3.13 27.13
N PHE A 759 -28.36 -2.43 27.41
CA PHE A 759 -27.84 -2.11 28.75
C PHE A 759 -28.00 -3.26 29.77
N GLY A 760 -27.58 -4.44 29.35
CA GLY A 760 -27.78 -5.68 30.09
C GLY A 760 -27.19 -6.86 29.33
N ARG A 761 -27.30 -8.05 29.90
CA ARG A 761 -26.82 -9.29 29.28
C ARG A 761 -27.96 -10.28 29.08
N LEU A 762 -27.95 -10.97 27.94
CA LEU A 762 -28.88 -12.07 27.70
C LEU A 762 -28.63 -13.20 28.70
N VAL A 763 -29.70 -13.78 29.25
CA VAL A 763 -29.61 -14.86 30.23
C VAL A 763 -29.27 -16.19 29.56
N TYR A 764 -28.24 -16.88 30.07
CA TYR A 764 -27.82 -18.17 29.52
C TYR A 764 -28.84 -19.28 29.79
N GLY A 765 -29.04 -20.16 28.79
CA GLY A 765 -29.87 -21.36 28.92
C GLY A 765 -31.37 -21.14 28.65
N GLN A 766 -31.80 -19.94 28.27
CA GLN A 766 -33.15 -19.69 27.78
C GLN A 766 -33.21 -19.78 26.25
N ALA A 767 -34.02 -20.72 25.75
CA ALA A 767 -34.21 -20.89 24.32
C ALA A 767 -34.81 -19.63 23.69
N GLN A 768 -34.30 -19.25 22.50
CA GLN A 768 -34.79 -18.11 21.70
C GLN A 768 -34.62 -16.72 22.34
N ALA A 769 -33.91 -16.57 23.47
CA ALA A 769 -33.70 -15.26 24.08
C ALA A 769 -33.07 -14.25 23.12
N GLU A 770 -32.01 -14.65 22.41
CA GLU A 770 -31.33 -13.81 21.42
C GLU A 770 -32.27 -13.38 20.28
N THR A 771 -33.03 -14.31 19.71
CA THR A 771 -33.97 -14.01 18.62
C THR A 771 -35.08 -13.07 19.09
N ARG A 772 -35.69 -13.35 20.26
CA ARG A 772 -36.80 -12.55 20.80
C ARG A 772 -36.37 -11.13 21.16
N ILE A 773 -35.20 -10.98 21.79
CA ILE A 773 -34.64 -9.67 22.12
C ILE A 773 -34.15 -8.93 20.87
N GLY A 774 -33.56 -9.63 19.90
CA GLY A 774 -33.21 -9.05 18.61
C GLY A 774 -34.41 -8.46 17.88
N THR A 775 -35.54 -9.20 17.83
CA THR A 775 -36.81 -8.70 17.28
C THR A 775 -37.31 -7.48 18.05
N LEU A 776 -37.26 -7.52 19.39
CA LEU A 776 -37.70 -6.39 20.23
C LEU A 776 -36.84 -5.14 20.01
N ILE A 777 -35.51 -5.29 19.88
CA ILE A 777 -34.60 -4.18 19.54
C ILE A 777 -34.97 -3.63 18.17
N ALA A 778 -35.21 -4.49 17.17
CA ALA A 778 -35.61 -4.05 15.84
C ALA A 778 -36.95 -3.29 15.85
N GLU A 779 -37.94 -3.75 16.62
CA GLU A 779 -39.22 -3.05 16.79
C GLU A 779 -39.04 -1.66 17.41
N VAL A 780 -38.23 -1.54 18.47
CA VAL A 780 -37.94 -0.26 19.13
C VAL A 780 -37.21 0.69 18.19
N LEU A 781 -36.21 0.19 17.45
CA LEU A 781 -35.49 1.01 16.47
C LEU A 781 -36.37 1.42 15.29
N ASN A 782 -37.32 0.57 14.87
CA ASN A 782 -38.30 0.93 13.84
C ASN A 782 -39.28 2.00 14.34
N GLU A 783 -39.81 1.86 15.55
CA GLU A 783 -40.72 2.85 16.16
C GLU A 783 -40.06 4.23 16.28
N LEU A 784 -38.76 4.25 16.59
CA LEU A 784 -37.99 5.48 16.76
C LEU A 784 -37.34 5.99 15.46
N GLU A 785 -37.60 5.33 14.32
CA GLU A 785 -37.01 5.67 13.01
C GLU A 785 -35.47 5.69 13.04
N LEU A 786 -34.87 4.73 13.75
CA LEU A 786 -33.43 4.57 13.98
C LEU A 786 -32.77 3.46 13.17
N ARG A 787 -33.55 2.70 12.40
CA ARG A 787 -33.05 1.55 11.62
C ARG A 787 -31.99 1.97 10.60
N ASP A 788 -32.23 3.04 9.85
CA ASP A 788 -31.32 3.49 8.80
C ASP A 788 -30.02 4.05 9.38
N GLN A 789 -30.04 4.61 10.59
CA GLN A 789 -28.86 5.07 11.31
C GLN A 789 -28.04 3.89 11.85
N ALA A 790 -28.69 2.79 12.27
CA ALA A 790 -27.98 1.55 12.56
C ALA A 790 -27.28 1.00 11.30
N ILE A 791 -27.96 1.01 10.14
CA ILE A 791 -27.33 0.66 8.85
C ILE A 791 -26.17 1.61 8.54
N GLU A 792 -26.30 2.91 8.79
CA GLU A 792 -25.25 3.90 8.60
C GLU A 792 -23.98 3.56 9.39
N VAL A 793 -24.12 3.08 10.62
CA VAL A 793 -22.97 2.60 11.41
C VAL A 793 -22.38 1.33 10.80
N GLY A 794 -23.22 0.41 10.33
CA GLY A 794 -22.79 -0.82 9.66
C GLY A 794 -22.04 -0.56 8.35
N LEU A 795 -22.38 0.54 7.67
CA LEU A 795 -21.70 0.98 6.45
C LEU A 795 -20.22 1.34 6.69
N GLU A 796 -19.80 1.67 7.92
CA GLU A 796 -18.40 1.94 8.26
C GLU A 796 -17.57 0.66 8.49
N TYR A 797 -18.18 -0.52 8.46
CA TYR A 797 -17.48 -1.78 8.66
C TYR A 797 -16.39 -2.00 7.60
N ASN A 798 -15.14 -2.18 8.03
CA ASN A 798 -14.02 -2.48 7.13
C ASN A 798 -14.05 -3.93 6.66
N VAL A 799 -14.17 -4.14 5.35
CA VAL A 799 -14.35 -5.48 4.74
C VAL A 799 -13.06 -6.30 4.64
N GLY A 800 -11.91 -5.71 4.98
CA GLY A 800 -10.60 -6.35 4.92
C GLY A 800 -10.04 -6.56 3.51
N VAL A 801 -8.85 -7.16 3.43
CA VAL A 801 -8.16 -7.41 2.14
C VAL A 801 -9.04 -8.26 1.22
N ALA A 802 -9.34 -7.73 0.03
CA ALA A 802 -10.23 -8.36 -0.97
C ALA A 802 -11.63 -8.73 -0.42
N GLY A 803 -12.12 -8.01 0.60
CA GLY A 803 -13.43 -8.29 1.21
C GLY A 803 -13.50 -9.58 2.05
N LYS A 804 -12.35 -10.15 2.46
CA LYS A 804 -12.30 -11.45 3.16
C LYS A 804 -13.05 -11.49 4.50
N ARG A 805 -13.41 -10.35 5.09
CA ARG A 805 -14.24 -10.30 6.31
C ARG A 805 -15.74 -10.43 6.05
N LEU A 806 -16.15 -10.44 4.79
CA LEU A 806 -17.52 -10.75 4.38
C LEU A 806 -17.56 -12.13 3.69
N PRO A 807 -18.59 -12.96 3.96
CA PRO A 807 -18.91 -14.13 3.18
C PRO A 807 -19.04 -13.81 1.69
N ALA A 808 -18.75 -14.79 0.83
CA ALA A 808 -18.78 -14.61 -0.62
C ALA A 808 -20.14 -14.09 -1.14
N THR A 809 -21.24 -14.60 -0.58
CA THR A 809 -22.61 -14.16 -0.91
C THR A 809 -22.86 -12.69 -0.58
N GLN A 810 -22.42 -12.23 0.60
CA GLN A 810 -22.52 -10.82 1.00
C GLN A 810 -21.65 -9.91 0.11
N ARG A 811 -20.42 -10.35 -0.23
CA ARG A 811 -19.58 -9.62 -1.18
C ARG A 811 -20.27 -9.41 -2.52
N GLN A 812 -20.93 -10.45 -3.02
CA GLN A 812 -21.62 -10.39 -4.30
C GLN A 812 -22.84 -9.47 -4.26
N LYS A 813 -23.67 -9.58 -3.22
CA LYS A 813 -24.80 -8.66 -3.02
C LYS A 813 -24.33 -7.21 -2.98
N LEU A 814 -23.24 -6.91 -2.26
CA LEU A 814 -22.65 -5.57 -2.22
C LEU A 814 -22.12 -5.12 -3.59
N GLY A 815 -21.56 -6.03 -4.40
CA GLY A 815 -21.15 -5.76 -5.78
C GLY A 815 -22.31 -5.37 -6.68
N ILE A 816 -23.46 -6.05 -6.53
CA ILE A 816 -24.71 -5.72 -7.24
C ILE A 816 -25.24 -4.36 -6.76
N ALA A 817 -25.30 -4.11 -5.44
CA ALA A 817 -25.73 -2.82 -4.89
C ALA A 817 -24.88 -1.65 -5.40
N ARG A 818 -23.55 -1.85 -5.51
CA ARG A 818 -22.60 -0.87 -6.07
C ARG A 818 -22.90 -0.54 -7.53
N ALA A 819 -23.39 -1.50 -8.31
CA ALA A 819 -23.82 -1.23 -9.68
C ALA A 819 -25.15 -0.49 -9.74
N LEU A 820 -26.06 -0.75 -8.80
CA LEU A 820 -27.40 -0.13 -8.76
C LEU A 820 -27.38 1.31 -8.26
N ILE A 821 -26.60 1.61 -7.21
CA ILE A 821 -26.57 2.94 -6.58
C ILE A 821 -26.19 4.06 -7.56
N LYS A 822 -25.43 3.71 -8.60
CA LYS A 822 -24.98 4.58 -9.67
C LYS A 822 -26.09 5.01 -10.64
N ARG A 823 -27.21 4.30 -10.63
CA ARG A 823 -28.36 4.54 -11.51
C ARG A 823 -27.99 4.52 -13.01
N PRO A 824 -27.30 3.45 -13.49
CA PRO A 824 -26.79 3.40 -14.86
C PRO A 824 -27.93 3.39 -15.89
N GLN A 825 -27.71 4.00 -17.05
CA GLN A 825 -28.64 3.90 -18.18
C GLN A 825 -28.73 2.46 -18.70
N LEU A 826 -27.61 1.73 -18.69
CA LEU A 826 -27.52 0.31 -19.09
C LEU A 826 -26.84 -0.52 -18.00
N LEU A 827 -27.57 -1.44 -17.37
CA LEU A 827 -27.03 -2.40 -16.41
C LEU A 827 -26.77 -3.75 -17.09
N ILE A 828 -25.55 -4.26 -16.99
CA ILE A 828 -25.17 -5.58 -17.50
C ILE A 828 -24.96 -6.52 -16.30
N VAL A 829 -25.88 -7.47 -16.13
CA VAL A 829 -25.80 -8.50 -15.09
C VAL A 829 -25.35 -9.78 -15.75
N ASN A 830 -24.11 -10.21 -15.48
CA ASN A 830 -23.48 -11.32 -16.15
C ASN A 830 -23.27 -12.49 -15.19
N GLU A 831 -24.29 -13.35 -15.09
CA GLU A 831 -24.36 -14.47 -14.13
C GLU A 831 -24.09 -14.08 -12.66
N ALA A 832 -24.33 -12.81 -12.31
CA ALA A 832 -23.96 -12.26 -11.00
C ALA A 832 -24.71 -12.90 -9.83
N VAL A 833 -25.87 -13.51 -10.08
CA VAL A 833 -26.68 -14.15 -9.03
C VAL A 833 -26.45 -15.66 -8.92
N ALA A 834 -25.56 -16.23 -9.74
CA ALA A 834 -25.41 -17.68 -9.88
C ALA A 834 -25.06 -18.43 -8.57
N MET A 835 -24.39 -17.75 -7.63
CA MET A 835 -24.00 -18.32 -6.34
C MET A 835 -25.16 -18.41 -5.31
N PHE A 836 -26.30 -17.76 -5.55
CA PHE A 836 -27.45 -17.78 -4.65
C PHE A 836 -28.41 -18.93 -4.97
N ASP A 837 -29.31 -19.27 -4.04
CA ASP A 837 -30.39 -20.21 -4.30
C ASP A 837 -31.38 -19.64 -5.32
N GLY A 838 -32.12 -20.52 -6.02
CA GLY A 838 -33.00 -20.13 -7.11
C GLY A 838 -34.04 -19.07 -6.74
N ARG A 839 -34.63 -19.13 -5.53
CA ARG A 839 -35.62 -18.14 -5.09
C ARG A 839 -35.00 -16.77 -4.87
N THR A 840 -33.84 -16.73 -4.23
CA THR A 840 -33.09 -15.47 -4.03
C THR A 840 -32.62 -14.88 -5.36
N GLN A 841 -32.21 -15.71 -6.32
CA GLN A 841 -31.89 -15.25 -7.69
C GLN A 841 -33.08 -14.53 -8.33
N ASP A 842 -34.27 -15.15 -8.27
CA ASP A 842 -35.47 -14.63 -8.90
C ASP A 842 -35.94 -13.34 -8.21
N ARG A 843 -35.93 -13.28 -6.87
CA ARG A 843 -36.27 -12.04 -6.12
C ARG A 843 -35.33 -10.88 -6.44
N ILE A 844 -34.02 -11.10 -6.45
CA ILE A 844 -33.04 -10.06 -6.79
C ILE A 844 -33.23 -9.58 -8.23
N ARG A 845 -33.45 -10.50 -9.18
CA ARG A 845 -33.76 -10.15 -10.58
C ARG A 845 -35.01 -9.27 -10.65
N ASP A 846 -36.09 -9.68 -10.01
CA ASP A 846 -37.38 -9.01 -10.07
C ASP A 846 -37.31 -7.62 -9.42
N ASN A 847 -36.60 -7.48 -8.30
CA ASN A 847 -36.31 -6.19 -7.65
C ASN A 847 -35.55 -5.24 -8.59
N ILE A 848 -34.48 -5.73 -9.24
CA ILE A 848 -33.69 -4.95 -10.20
C ILE A 848 -34.55 -4.53 -11.39
N LEU A 849 -35.35 -5.44 -11.94
CA LEU A 849 -36.25 -5.14 -13.05
C LEU A 849 -37.32 -4.11 -12.65
N ALA A 850 -37.92 -4.22 -11.46
CA ALA A 850 -38.90 -3.26 -10.97
C ALA A 850 -38.32 -1.84 -10.91
N VAL A 851 -37.15 -1.67 -10.28
CA VAL A 851 -36.49 -0.35 -10.14
C VAL A 851 -36.10 0.22 -11.51
N THR A 852 -35.46 -0.60 -12.36
CA THR A 852 -35.03 -0.15 -13.69
C THR A 852 -36.20 0.17 -14.62
N THR A 853 -37.35 -0.47 -14.44
CA THR A 853 -38.57 -0.19 -15.21
C THR A 853 -39.13 1.18 -14.86
N VAL A 854 -39.28 1.48 -13.56
CA VAL A 854 -39.78 2.78 -13.09
C VAL A 854 -38.89 3.93 -13.59
N GLU A 855 -37.58 3.69 -13.64
CA GLU A 855 -36.59 4.68 -14.03
C GLU A 855 -36.26 4.66 -15.54
N LYS A 856 -36.95 3.82 -16.34
CA LYS A 856 -36.77 3.66 -17.81
C LYS A 856 -35.32 3.37 -18.22
N ARG A 857 -34.69 2.40 -17.56
CA ARG A 857 -33.30 1.97 -17.80
C ARG A 857 -33.23 0.61 -18.47
N GLY A 858 -32.18 0.41 -19.25
CA GLY A 858 -31.91 -0.87 -19.89
C GLY A 858 -31.23 -1.85 -18.95
N VAL A 859 -31.54 -3.12 -19.15
CA VAL A 859 -30.93 -4.26 -18.45
C VAL A 859 -30.57 -5.31 -19.48
N VAL A 860 -29.30 -5.72 -19.52
CA VAL A 860 -28.85 -6.91 -20.25
C VAL A 860 -28.52 -7.98 -19.21
N TRP A 861 -29.32 -9.02 -19.16
CA TRP A 861 -29.21 -10.10 -18.20
C TRP A 861 -28.66 -11.37 -18.85
N ILE A 862 -27.38 -11.66 -18.63
CA ILE A 862 -26.80 -12.95 -19.02
C ILE A 862 -27.20 -13.97 -17.97
N ALA A 863 -28.13 -14.85 -18.34
CA ALA A 863 -28.74 -15.78 -17.42
C ALA A 863 -27.86 -17.01 -17.19
N ASN A 864 -27.72 -17.43 -15.93
CA ASN A 864 -27.13 -18.73 -15.58
C ASN A 864 -28.17 -19.86 -15.65
N ARG A 865 -29.46 -19.54 -15.54
CA ARG A 865 -30.59 -20.47 -15.73
C ARG A 865 -31.55 -19.92 -16.78
N PRO A 866 -31.99 -20.69 -17.79
CA PRO A 866 -32.88 -20.17 -18.83
C PRO A 866 -34.18 -19.56 -18.31
N ALA A 867 -34.78 -20.13 -17.25
CA ALA A 867 -35.99 -19.60 -16.59
C ALA A 867 -35.87 -18.15 -16.10
N GLN A 868 -34.64 -17.64 -15.91
CA GLN A 868 -34.46 -16.24 -15.55
C GLN A 868 -34.91 -15.27 -16.63
N ALA A 869 -34.94 -15.71 -17.89
CA ALA A 869 -35.26 -14.88 -19.05
C ALA A 869 -36.76 -14.59 -19.22
N GLU A 870 -37.65 -15.31 -18.52
CA GLU A 870 -39.11 -15.18 -18.69
C GLU A 870 -39.66 -13.76 -18.54
N PRO A 871 -39.22 -12.93 -17.56
CA PRO A 871 -39.76 -11.58 -17.38
C PRO A 871 -39.23 -10.55 -18.40
N PHE A 872 -38.33 -10.94 -19.30
CA PHE A 872 -37.69 -10.03 -20.24
C PHE A 872 -38.47 -9.90 -21.54
N GLU A 873 -38.55 -8.69 -22.07
CA GLU A 873 -39.29 -8.38 -23.30
C GLU A 873 -38.58 -8.85 -24.56
N GLN A 874 -37.26 -9.03 -24.46
CA GLN A 874 -36.40 -9.48 -25.55
C GLN A 874 -35.46 -10.56 -25.04
N ILE A 875 -35.34 -11.66 -25.78
CA ILE A 875 -34.42 -12.74 -25.46
C ILE A 875 -33.49 -12.96 -26.65
N VAL A 876 -32.21 -13.10 -26.35
CA VAL A 876 -31.16 -13.52 -27.30
C VAL A 876 -30.71 -14.92 -26.91
N VAL A 877 -30.85 -15.87 -27.83
CA VAL A 877 -30.44 -17.26 -27.63
C VAL A 877 -29.10 -17.47 -28.32
N MET A 878 -28.09 -17.90 -27.57
CA MET A 878 -26.74 -18.12 -28.06
C MET A 878 -26.38 -19.61 -28.13
N GLN A 879 -25.65 -19.99 -29.18
CA GLN A 879 -25.11 -21.32 -29.37
C GLN A 879 -23.77 -21.26 -30.09
N ALA A 880 -22.75 -21.94 -29.56
CA ALA A 880 -21.43 -22.04 -30.19
C ALA A 880 -20.84 -20.68 -30.64
N GLY A 881 -21.00 -19.64 -29.82
CA GLY A 881 -20.48 -18.29 -30.10
C GLY A 881 -21.31 -17.47 -31.09
N ARG A 882 -22.49 -17.95 -31.52
CA ARG A 882 -23.38 -17.27 -32.47
C ARG A 882 -24.73 -16.96 -31.84
N VAL A 883 -25.41 -15.94 -32.37
CA VAL A 883 -26.83 -15.68 -32.07
C VAL A 883 -27.66 -16.66 -32.89
N ALA A 884 -28.31 -17.61 -32.22
CA ALA A 884 -29.17 -18.62 -32.85
C ALA A 884 -30.56 -18.06 -33.15
N SER A 885 -31.14 -17.30 -32.22
CA SER A 885 -32.41 -16.60 -32.39
C SER A 885 -32.50 -15.39 -31.46
N GLN A 886 -33.36 -14.45 -31.83
CA GLN A 886 -33.69 -13.26 -31.05
C GLN A 886 -35.16 -12.91 -31.25
N GLY A 887 -35.85 -12.47 -30.20
CA GLY A 887 -37.23 -11.98 -30.28
C GLY A 887 -37.90 -11.91 -28.91
N ALA A 888 -39.21 -11.63 -28.92
CA ALA A 888 -40.03 -11.71 -27.71
C ALA A 888 -40.20 -13.18 -27.27
N PRO A 889 -40.40 -13.46 -25.97
CA PRO A 889 -40.54 -14.83 -25.46
C PRO A 889 -41.63 -15.65 -26.17
N GLU A 890 -42.79 -15.03 -26.43
CA GLU A 890 -43.92 -15.68 -27.11
C GLU A 890 -43.59 -16.06 -28.56
N GLU A 891 -42.88 -15.18 -29.28
CA GLU A 891 -42.46 -15.43 -30.66
C GLU A 891 -41.42 -16.56 -30.73
N LEU A 892 -40.48 -16.59 -29.79
CA LEU A 892 -39.47 -17.64 -29.71
C LEU A 892 -40.09 -18.98 -29.32
N ALA A 893 -41.05 -18.99 -28.39
CA ALA A 893 -41.80 -20.19 -28.01
C ALA A 893 -42.58 -20.76 -29.22
N ALA A 894 -43.23 -19.89 -30.00
CA ALA A 894 -43.97 -20.30 -31.20
C ALA A 894 -43.07 -20.82 -32.31
N ARG A 895 -41.84 -20.29 -32.45
CA ARG A 895 -40.85 -20.77 -33.44
C ARG A 895 -40.20 -22.11 -33.03
N GLY A 896 -40.20 -22.45 -31.75
CA GLY A 896 -39.56 -23.66 -31.24
C GLY A 896 -38.02 -23.61 -31.28
N GLY A 897 -37.39 -24.79 -31.29
CA GLY A 897 -35.93 -24.93 -31.39
C GLY A 897 -35.21 -24.72 -30.06
N LEU A 898 -33.98 -24.18 -30.12
CA LEU A 898 -33.08 -24.10 -28.96
C LEU A 898 -33.67 -23.31 -27.78
N TYR A 899 -34.51 -22.30 -28.03
CA TYR A 899 -35.21 -21.59 -26.97
C TYR A 899 -36.08 -22.53 -26.14
N THR A 900 -36.98 -23.27 -26.79
CA THR A 900 -37.90 -24.20 -26.13
C THR A 900 -37.17 -25.36 -25.48
N GLU A 901 -36.08 -25.85 -26.08
CA GLU A 901 -35.21 -26.87 -25.46
C GLU A 901 -34.57 -26.38 -24.16
N LEU A 902 -34.02 -25.16 -24.15
CA LEU A 902 -33.42 -24.56 -22.96
C LEU A 902 -34.49 -24.31 -21.88
N MET A 903 -35.66 -23.80 -22.25
CA MET A 903 -36.75 -23.55 -21.31
C MET A 903 -37.35 -24.83 -20.73
N ALA A 904 -37.42 -25.92 -21.51
CA ALA A 904 -37.87 -27.22 -21.02
C ALA A 904 -36.84 -27.91 -20.10
N SER A 905 -35.58 -27.54 -20.21
CA SER A 905 -34.48 -28.04 -19.36
C SER A 905 -34.25 -27.22 -18.08
N ALA A 906 -34.90 -26.07 -17.97
CA ALA A 906 -34.82 -25.16 -16.83
C ALA A 906 -35.74 -25.60 -15.68
#